data_AF-A0A3G9G178-F1
#
_entry.id   AF-A0A3G9G178-F1
#
_cell.length_a   1.000
_cell.length_b   1.000
_cell.length_c   1.000
_cell.angle_alpha   90.00
_cell.angle_beta   90.00
_cell.angle_gamma   90.00
#
_symmetry.space_group_name_H-M   'P 1'
#
loop_
_entity.id
_entity.type
_entity.pdbx_description
1 polymer ?
#
loop_
_entity_poly.entity_id
_entity_poly.type
_entity_poly.pdbx_seq_one_letter_code
_entity_poly.pdbx_strand_id
1 'polypeptide(L)'
;MFFKKNVTAAQRAPEPILEAAAPPPSSLPSEAIRILRSDSRLNQITPEQLRFGARPAALVLAFVSPHIAFDEVCRRLKNLAGDAPLIVSTSAGELCAQNGEALYCPAGNDWDNVVIQAFSPDLMDGVSLHSVPLYCDDIRKGQATLSRAERVDKIAEALNRLPVTARISAQKTFALTFVDGASLSESYFMEAVYKSGRFPCLFVGGSAGGKMDFQKTCLFDGQRVLENHAVFALVHMAPGKRYGVLKSQNFRKIGPAFVVVDADPNKRTVSAIYDSQRNQVVPFVEALCQSLRIKPSELQKTLEGRAFGIEIDGELFVRSVAQIDFDSGSVTFYCDVGSGDELILLETTDFVEQTRKDVAQFLRDKPKPVGALLNDCILRRVTNDNRLSQTGGIWPAPVAGFSTFGELFGININQTLSAIVFFDVGQAAYQDAFIDNFPIHYARFVNYFARCKLNRAEILNKLRTGVIDTIAQHVGLTGKIESALTEIGDVGKVMDGIKHAMDSDRRAVAGQDNHTEQLSQEFSTLNTALSNLRQVLSVIDSITSQTNLLALNATIEAARAGEAGRGFSVVAGEVKKLASDTKSALTHTQSAIGGIEASLQQLGGIIEATRTQFGEESQRYRDTVAHIEDIFAQSGHIERTLGGLNHVVEEHHEGMSEVSRSIDFLRNLDQRARA
;
A
#
# COMPACT_ATOMS: atom_id res chain seq x y z
N MET A 1 -40.76 -10.47 -63.78
CA MET A 1 -41.25 -11.11 -65.02
C MET A 1 -40.85 -12.58 -64.97
N PHE A 2 -41.85 -13.47 -64.81
CA PHE A 2 -41.91 -14.88 -65.25
C PHE A 2 -40.90 -15.92 -64.73
N PHE A 3 -41.28 -17.16 -64.39
CA PHE A 3 -42.56 -17.80 -64.03
C PHE A 3 -42.19 -19.24 -63.58
N LYS A 4 -43.08 -19.83 -62.77
CA LYS A 4 -43.25 -21.24 -62.39
C LYS A 4 -42.63 -22.31 -63.32
N LYS A 5 -42.15 -23.40 -62.71
CA LYS A 5 -42.50 -24.76 -63.17
C LYS A 5 -42.81 -25.67 -61.99
N ASN A 6 -43.99 -26.27 -62.10
CA ASN A 6 -44.62 -27.19 -61.17
C ASN A 6 -44.22 -28.64 -61.49
N VAL A 7 -44.10 -29.43 -60.41
CA VAL A 7 -44.68 -30.77 -60.19
C VAL A 7 -44.29 -31.92 -61.14
N THR A 8 -43.67 -32.97 -60.58
CA THR A 8 -44.27 -34.31 -60.38
C THR A 8 -43.24 -35.26 -59.76
N ALA A 9 -43.50 -35.78 -58.56
CA ALA A 9 -43.01 -37.08 -58.13
C ALA A 9 -43.93 -37.64 -57.03
N ALA A 10 -44.37 -38.87 -57.25
CA ALA A 10 -45.40 -39.60 -56.54
C ALA A 10 -45.24 -39.63 -55.02
N GLN A 11 -46.34 -39.38 -54.31
CA GLN A 11 -46.53 -39.74 -52.91
C GLN A 11 -46.50 -41.27 -52.76
N ARG A 12 -45.45 -41.80 -52.13
CA ARG A 12 -45.51 -43.09 -51.44
C ARG A 12 -45.99 -42.83 -50.02
N ALA A 13 -47.08 -43.49 -49.63
CA ALA A 13 -47.53 -43.54 -48.25
C ALA A 13 -46.43 -44.18 -47.37
N PRO A 14 -46.07 -43.59 -46.21
CA PRO A 14 -45.25 -44.29 -45.25
C PRO A 14 -46.08 -45.39 -44.56
N GLU A 15 -45.51 -46.59 -44.53
CA GLU A 15 -46.00 -47.71 -43.71
C GLU A 15 -46.10 -47.28 -42.24
N PRO A 16 -47.10 -47.79 -41.48
CA PRO A 16 -47.22 -47.50 -40.07
C PRO A 16 -46.04 -48.13 -39.33
N ILE A 17 -45.16 -47.29 -38.78
CA ILE A 17 -44.18 -47.70 -37.77
C ILE A 17 -45.00 -48.16 -36.57
N LEU A 18 -44.98 -49.46 -36.29
CA LEU A 18 -45.47 -50.03 -35.03
C LEU A 18 -44.75 -49.32 -33.89
N GLU A 19 -45.47 -48.47 -33.15
CA GLU A 19 -45.06 -48.02 -31.82
C GLU A 19 -44.83 -49.26 -30.96
N ALA A 20 -43.58 -49.50 -30.58
CA ALA A 20 -43.27 -50.43 -29.52
C ALA A 20 -43.97 -49.92 -28.26
N ALA A 21 -44.93 -50.72 -27.77
CA ALA A 21 -45.71 -50.41 -26.58
C ALA A 21 -44.78 -49.99 -25.43
N ALA A 22 -45.05 -48.83 -24.84
CA ALA A 22 -44.39 -48.37 -23.63
C ALA A 22 -44.50 -49.47 -22.55
N PRO A 23 -43.42 -49.77 -21.81
CA PRO A 23 -43.52 -50.72 -20.71
C PRO A 23 -44.55 -50.19 -19.69
N PRO A 24 -45.34 -51.08 -19.06
CA PRO A 24 -46.40 -50.67 -18.16
C PRO A 24 -45.82 -49.82 -17.02
N PRO A 25 -46.52 -48.77 -16.55
CA PRO A 25 -46.06 -47.97 -15.43
C PRO A 25 -45.95 -48.88 -14.20
N SER A 26 -44.71 -49.11 -13.73
CA SER A 26 -44.48 -49.83 -12.49
C SER A 26 -45.07 -49.02 -11.34
N SER A 27 -46.10 -49.57 -10.70
CA SER A 27 -46.95 -48.95 -9.69
C SER A 27 -46.32 -48.88 -8.29
N LEU A 28 -45.01 -48.69 -8.19
CA LEU A 28 -44.29 -48.33 -6.96
C LEU A 28 -43.42 -47.12 -7.29
N PRO A 29 -43.40 -46.05 -6.48
CA PRO A 29 -42.48 -44.94 -6.74
C PRO A 29 -41.06 -45.50 -6.71
N SER A 30 -40.38 -45.49 -7.86
CA SER A 30 -39.01 -45.95 -7.98
C SER A 30 -38.14 -45.11 -7.05
N GLU A 31 -37.57 -45.74 -6.02
CA GLU A 31 -36.68 -45.09 -5.07
C GLU A 31 -35.50 -44.46 -5.83
N ALA A 32 -35.40 -43.13 -5.82
CA ALA A 32 -34.41 -42.40 -6.62
C ALA A 32 -33.02 -42.39 -5.96
N ILE A 33 -32.98 -42.46 -4.63
CA ILE A 33 -31.79 -42.34 -3.80
C ILE A 33 -31.90 -43.31 -2.64
N ARG A 34 -30.83 -44.05 -2.36
CA ARG A 34 -30.67 -44.87 -1.15
C ARG A 34 -29.54 -44.33 -0.31
N ILE A 35 -29.75 -44.27 0.99
CA ILE A 35 -28.73 -43.87 1.95
C ILE A 35 -28.55 -45.03 2.93
N LEU A 36 -27.30 -45.44 3.11
CA LEU A 36 -26.92 -46.54 3.98
C LEU A 36 -25.90 -46.04 5.00
N ARG A 37 -26.04 -46.48 6.25
CA ARG A 37 -25.08 -46.24 7.31
C ARG A 37 -24.42 -47.57 7.69
N SER A 38 -23.12 -47.53 7.91
CA SER A 38 -22.36 -48.70 8.36
C SER A 38 -21.13 -48.29 9.16
N ASP A 39 -20.37 -49.29 9.58
CA ASP A 39 -19.03 -49.15 10.14
C ASP A 39 -17.96 -49.59 9.13
N SER A 40 -16.68 -49.52 9.52
CA SER A 40 -15.53 -49.93 8.69
C SER A 40 -15.62 -51.35 8.15
N ARG A 41 -16.40 -52.23 8.80
CA ARG A 41 -16.53 -53.64 8.42
C ARG A 41 -17.49 -53.80 7.24
N LEU A 42 -18.43 -52.88 7.05
CA LEU A 42 -19.46 -52.88 6.01
C LEU A 42 -20.34 -54.15 5.99
N ASN A 43 -20.39 -54.90 7.10
CA ASN A 43 -21.04 -56.21 7.16
C ASN A 43 -22.55 -56.17 6.89
N GLN A 44 -23.18 -55.01 7.07
CA GLN A 44 -24.61 -54.81 6.88
C GLN A 44 -24.97 -54.33 5.47
N ILE A 45 -23.96 -54.12 4.60
CA ILE A 45 -24.14 -53.61 3.25
C ILE A 45 -24.04 -54.76 2.26
N THR A 46 -25.09 -54.96 1.46
CA THR A 46 -25.10 -55.95 0.38
C THR A 46 -25.04 -55.29 -0.99
N PRO A 47 -24.55 -55.99 -2.04
CA PRO A 47 -24.53 -55.45 -3.40
C PRO A 47 -25.92 -55.02 -3.89
N GLU A 48 -26.98 -55.73 -3.52
CA GLU A 48 -28.36 -55.44 -3.93
C GLU A 48 -28.85 -54.08 -3.43
N GLN A 49 -28.37 -53.62 -2.26
CA GLN A 49 -28.71 -52.31 -1.73
C GLN A 49 -28.13 -51.17 -2.58
N LEU A 50 -27.03 -51.43 -3.32
CA LEU A 50 -26.39 -50.49 -4.25
C LEU A 50 -26.90 -50.65 -5.71
N ARG A 51 -27.96 -51.43 -5.93
CA ARG A 51 -28.58 -51.65 -7.25
C ARG A 51 -30.04 -51.20 -7.26
N PHE A 52 -30.49 -50.67 -8.39
CA PHE A 52 -31.88 -50.24 -8.59
C PHE A 52 -32.57 -51.21 -9.55
N GLY A 53 -33.18 -52.25 -8.98
CA GLY A 53 -33.66 -53.41 -9.72
C GLY A 53 -32.49 -54.18 -10.34
N ALA A 54 -32.58 -54.50 -11.63
CA ALA A 54 -31.51 -55.19 -12.34
C ALA A 54 -30.32 -54.28 -12.71
N ARG A 55 -30.45 -52.96 -12.62
CA ARG A 55 -29.40 -52.01 -13.04
C ARG A 55 -28.50 -51.63 -11.86
N PRO A 56 -27.18 -51.46 -12.07
CA PRO A 56 -26.31 -50.84 -11.06
C PRO A 56 -26.74 -49.40 -10.79
N ALA A 57 -26.35 -48.85 -9.63
CA ALA A 57 -26.48 -47.41 -9.38
C ALA A 57 -25.72 -46.60 -10.44
N ALA A 58 -26.26 -45.43 -10.79
CA ALA A 58 -25.59 -44.50 -11.70
C ALA A 58 -24.35 -43.84 -11.06
N LEU A 59 -24.39 -43.68 -9.73
CA LEU A 59 -23.28 -43.19 -8.93
C LEU A 59 -23.45 -43.70 -7.49
N VAL A 60 -22.34 -44.08 -6.88
CA VAL A 60 -22.24 -44.36 -5.45
C VAL A 60 -21.22 -43.39 -4.85
N LEU A 61 -21.63 -42.70 -3.79
CA LEU A 61 -20.77 -41.87 -2.96
C LEU A 61 -20.61 -42.50 -1.60
N ALA A 62 -19.42 -42.44 -1.02
CA ALA A 62 -19.22 -42.82 0.37
C ALA A 62 -18.34 -41.81 1.11
N PHE A 63 -18.76 -41.48 2.32
CA PHE A 63 -18.08 -40.60 3.25
C PHE A 63 -17.60 -41.43 4.44
N VAL A 64 -16.29 -41.41 4.67
CA VAL A 64 -15.61 -42.38 5.52
C VAL A 64 -14.85 -41.63 6.60
N SER A 65 -14.95 -42.12 7.85
CA SER A 65 -14.14 -41.64 8.96
C SER A 65 -12.64 -41.63 8.59
N PRO A 66 -11.86 -40.61 9.02
CA PRO A 66 -10.42 -40.56 8.81
C PRO A 66 -9.66 -41.42 9.83
N HIS A 67 -10.35 -42.07 10.78
CA HIS A 67 -9.77 -42.92 11.82
C HIS A 67 -9.67 -44.40 11.42
N ILE A 68 -10.14 -44.76 10.23
CA ILE A 68 -10.19 -46.16 9.77
C ILE A 68 -9.33 -46.38 8.52
N ALA A 69 -9.06 -47.66 8.21
CA ALA A 69 -8.21 -48.05 7.10
C ALA A 69 -8.88 -47.74 5.74
N PHE A 70 -8.71 -46.51 5.25
CA PHE A 70 -9.38 -45.98 4.06
C PHE A 70 -9.22 -46.87 2.82
N ASP A 71 -8.01 -47.36 2.55
CA ASP A 71 -7.75 -48.25 1.40
C ASP A 71 -8.53 -49.58 1.48
N GLU A 72 -8.71 -50.11 2.69
CA GLU A 72 -9.45 -51.36 2.90
C GLU A 72 -10.94 -51.16 2.69
N VAL A 73 -11.49 -50.08 3.25
CA VAL A 73 -12.90 -49.70 3.06
C VAL A 73 -13.19 -49.44 1.58
N CYS A 74 -12.30 -48.73 0.87
CA CYS A 74 -12.46 -48.47 -0.57
C CYS A 74 -12.48 -49.77 -1.38
N ARG A 75 -11.59 -50.73 -1.11
CA ARG A 75 -11.61 -52.04 -1.79
C ARG A 75 -12.90 -52.80 -1.54
N ARG A 76 -13.39 -52.81 -0.29
CA ARG A 76 -14.66 -53.48 0.07
C ARG A 76 -15.85 -52.80 -0.62
N LEU A 77 -15.94 -51.47 -0.58
CA LEU A 77 -16.98 -50.70 -1.28
C LEU A 77 -16.93 -50.91 -2.79
N LYS A 78 -15.73 -50.96 -3.39
CA LYS A 78 -15.60 -51.21 -4.83
C LYS A 78 -16.13 -52.60 -5.23
N ASN A 79 -15.87 -53.62 -4.40
CA ASN A 79 -16.42 -54.95 -4.60
C ASN A 79 -17.95 -54.97 -4.45
N LEU A 80 -18.50 -54.25 -3.49
CA LEU A 80 -19.96 -54.14 -3.27
C LEU A 80 -20.66 -53.36 -4.40
N ALA A 81 -20.05 -52.26 -4.87
CA ALA A 81 -20.60 -51.40 -5.92
C ALA A 81 -20.52 -52.04 -7.32
N GLY A 82 -19.58 -52.97 -7.53
CA GLY A 82 -19.35 -53.62 -8.81
C GLY A 82 -19.02 -52.60 -9.92
N ASP A 83 -19.84 -52.60 -10.96
CA ASP A 83 -19.68 -51.71 -12.12
C ASP A 83 -20.18 -50.28 -11.89
N ALA A 84 -20.86 -50.01 -10.77
CA ALA A 84 -21.31 -48.66 -10.47
C ALA A 84 -20.11 -47.70 -10.29
N PRO A 85 -20.16 -46.49 -10.87
CA PRO A 85 -19.19 -45.43 -10.57
C PRO A 85 -19.16 -45.16 -9.07
N LEU A 86 -17.97 -45.12 -8.49
CA LEU A 86 -17.77 -44.98 -7.04
C LEU A 86 -16.80 -43.84 -6.76
N ILE A 87 -17.20 -42.87 -5.93
CA ILE A 87 -16.29 -41.91 -5.30
C ILE A 87 -16.34 -42.13 -3.79
N VAL A 88 -15.16 -42.19 -3.15
CA VAL A 88 -15.06 -42.22 -1.70
C VAL A 88 -14.21 -41.04 -1.23
N SER A 89 -14.64 -40.35 -0.18
CA SER A 89 -13.90 -39.26 0.45
C SER A 89 -13.75 -39.51 1.94
N THR A 90 -12.59 -39.17 2.48
CA THR A 90 -12.48 -38.96 3.93
C THR A 90 -13.34 -37.78 4.34
N SER A 91 -13.84 -37.84 5.58
CA SER A 91 -14.82 -36.92 6.14
C SER A 91 -14.31 -36.36 7.46
N ALA A 92 -14.69 -35.13 7.84
CA ALA A 92 -14.45 -34.60 9.18
C ALA A 92 -15.66 -34.85 10.12
N GLY A 93 -16.60 -35.65 9.66
CA GLY A 93 -17.81 -36.06 10.36
C GLY A 93 -18.98 -36.18 9.38
N GLU A 94 -19.73 -37.26 9.44
CA GLU A 94 -20.72 -37.57 8.41
C GLU A 94 -22.05 -36.85 8.67
N LEU A 95 -22.79 -36.61 7.60
CA LEU A 95 -24.14 -36.07 7.64
C LEU A 95 -25.08 -37.13 7.09
N CYS A 96 -26.15 -37.42 7.81
CA CYS A 96 -27.20 -38.27 7.33
C CYS A 96 -28.47 -37.98 8.11
N ALA A 97 -29.57 -37.72 7.43
CA ALA A 97 -30.89 -37.66 8.05
C ALA A 97 -31.92 -38.34 7.16
N GLN A 98 -32.71 -39.22 7.78
CA GLN A 98 -33.89 -39.83 7.22
C GLN A 98 -35.04 -39.62 8.21
N ASN A 99 -36.27 -39.42 7.73
CA ASN A 99 -37.49 -39.42 8.55
C ASN A 99 -37.45 -38.49 9.80
N GLY A 100 -36.81 -37.32 9.70
CA GLY A 100 -36.78 -36.34 10.79
C GLY A 100 -35.66 -36.51 11.82
N GLU A 101 -34.77 -37.49 11.62
CA GLU A 101 -33.56 -37.67 12.43
C GLU A 101 -32.66 -36.43 12.45
N ALA A 102 -31.80 -36.33 13.47
CA ALA A 102 -30.74 -35.33 13.52
C ALA A 102 -29.78 -35.48 12.34
N LEU A 103 -29.32 -34.35 11.79
CA LEU A 103 -28.52 -34.34 10.56
C LEU A 103 -27.08 -34.81 10.77
N TYR A 104 -26.48 -34.42 11.88
CA TYR A 104 -25.06 -34.66 12.15
C TYR A 104 -24.86 -36.03 12.81
N CYS A 105 -24.10 -36.91 12.17
CA CYS A 105 -23.70 -38.16 12.78
C CYS A 105 -22.66 -37.90 13.90
N PRO A 106 -22.62 -38.73 14.96
CA PRO A 106 -21.60 -38.63 16.01
C PRO A 106 -20.19 -38.80 15.43
N ALA A 107 -19.31 -37.82 15.66
CA ALA A 107 -17.92 -37.84 15.21
C ALA A 107 -16.99 -37.50 16.39
N GLY A 108 -16.80 -38.47 17.28
CA GLY A 108 -15.90 -38.36 18.45
C GLY A 108 -14.42 -38.45 18.07
N ASN A 109 -13.54 -38.81 19.00
CA ASN A 109 -12.09 -38.85 18.70
C ASN A 109 -11.65 -40.04 17.82
N ASP A 110 -12.41 -41.14 17.77
CA ASP A 110 -12.07 -42.36 17.03
C ASP A 110 -13.32 -43.03 16.45
N TRP A 111 -14.19 -42.24 15.81
CA TRP A 111 -15.44 -42.78 15.27
C TRP A 111 -15.18 -43.67 14.05
N ASP A 112 -16.07 -44.62 13.83
CA ASP A 112 -15.99 -45.61 12.76
C ASP A 112 -17.26 -45.57 11.91
N ASN A 113 -17.66 -44.39 11.44
CA ASN A 113 -18.86 -44.28 10.58
C ASN A 113 -18.47 -44.33 9.10
N VAL A 114 -19.33 -44.98 8.33
CA VAL A 114 -19.35 -44.91 6.87
C VAL A 114 -20.78 -44.58 6.43
N VAL A 115 -20.96 -43.47 5.72
CA VAL A 115 -22.24 -43.08 5.11
C VAL A 115 -22.14 -43.24 3.60
N ILE A 116 -23.05 -44.00 3.01
CA ILE A 116 -23.08 -44.32 1.59
C ILE A 116 -24.36 -43.78 0.98
N GLN A 117 -24.26 -43.12 -0.17
CA GLN A 117 -25.40 -42.64 -0.95
C GLN A 117 -25.32 -43.20 -2.37
N ALA A 118 -26.32 -43.99 -2.75
CA ALA A 118 -26.46 -44.56 -4.09
C ALA A 118 -27.57 -43.87 -4.87
N PHE A 119 -27.30 -43.53 -6.13
CA PHE A 119 -28.22 -42.81 -7.01
C PHE A 119 -28.75 -43.70 -8.13
N SER A 120 -30.06 -43.62 -8.37
CA SER A 120 -30.72 -44.42 -9.41
C SER A 120 -30.34 -43.95 -10.83
N PRO A 121 -30.18 -44.87 -11.79
CA PRO A 121 -30.11 -44.53 -13.22
C PRO A 121 -31.38 -43.84 -13.76
N ASP A 122 -32.50 -43.88 -13.03
CA ASP A 122 -33.69 -43.09 -13.38
C ASP A 122 -33.60 -41.64 -12.91
N LEU A 123 -32.64 -41.32 -12.04
CA LEU A 123 -32.33 -39.97 -11.60
C LEU A 123 -31.23 -39.33 -12.48
N MET A 124 -30.20 -40.12 -12.79
CA MET A 124 -29.01 -39.69 -13.55
C MET A 124 -28.79 -40.67 -14.72
N ASP A 125 -28.87 -40.17 -15.96
CA ASP A 125 -28.72 -40.99 -17.17
C ASP A 125 -27.30 -40.99 -17.74
N GLY A 126 -26.38 -40.22 -17.14
CA GLY A 126 -24.96 -40.22 -17.50
C GLY A 126 -24.07 -39.68 -16.38
N VAL A 127 -23.02 -40.43 -16.05
CA VAL A 127 -22.00 -40.02 -15.07
C VAL A 127 -20.62 -40.34 -15.63
N SER A 128 -19.70 -39.36 -15.59
CA SER A 128 -18.29 -39.58 -15.94
C SER A 128 -17.39 -39.08 -14.81
N LEU A 129 -16.47 -39.92 -14.36
CA LEU A 129 -15.52 -39.63 -13.29
C LEU A 129 -14.19 -39.14 -13.87
N HIS A 130 -13.64 -38.08 -13.28
CA HIS A 130 -12.38 -37.48 -13.69
C HIS A 130 -11.52 -37.15 -12.48
N SER A 131 -10.21 -37.38 -12.61
CA SER A 131 -9.20 -37.08 -11.59
C SER A 131 -8.19 -36.09 -12.18
N VAL A 132 -7.93 -34.99 -11.48
CA VAL A 132 -7.05 -33.90 -11.94
C VAL A 132 -5.95 -33.66 -10.91
N PRO A 133 -4.67 -33.74 -11.30
CA PRO A 133 -3.56 -33.42 -10.40
C PRO A 133 -3.55 -31.92 -10.06
N LEU A 134 -3.32 -31.60 -8.78
CA LEU A 134 -3.28 -30.22 -8.26
C LEU A 134 -1.87 -29.62 -8.28
N TYR A 135 -0.85 -30.45 -8.54
CA TYR A 135 0.57 -30.06 -8.58
C TYR A 135 1.11 -29.43 -7.29
N CYS A 136 0.50 -29.71 -6.13
CA CYS A 136 0.74 -29.05 -4.84
C CYS A 136 1.80 -29.67 -3.93
N ASP A 137 2.65 -30.56 -4.46
CA ASP A 137 3.72 -31.20 -3.69
C ASP A 137 4.71 -30.18 -3.10
N ASP A 138 4.92 -29.07 -3.79
CA ASP A 138 5.82 -27.99 -3.41
C ASP A 138 5.24 -27.14 -2.25
N ILE A 139 3.94 -26.83 -2.30
CA ILE A 139 3.20 -26.19 -1.20
C ILE A 139 3.25 -27.08 0.05
N ARG A 140 2.96 -28.37 -0.09
CA ARG A 140 2.98 -29.32 1.05
C ARG A 140 4.34 -29.45 1.72
N LYS A 141 5.43 -29.28 0.96
CA LYS A 141 6.80 -29.27 1.50
C LYS A 141 7.22 -27.92 2.08
N GLY A 142 6.35 -26.91 2.04
CA GLY A 142 6.66 -25.53 2.45
C GLY A 142 7.62 -24.81 1.49
N GLN A 143 7.78 -25.30 0.27
CA GLN A 143 8.69 -24.79 -0.76
C GLN A 143 7.91 -24.47 -2.02
N ALA A 144 6.97 -23.51 -1.97
CA ALA A 144 6.15 -23.10 -3.11
C ALA A 144 7.05 -22.58 -4.26
N THR A 145 7.39 -23.45 -5.20
CA THR A 145 8.35 -23.20 -6.28
C THR A 145 7.65 -22.85 -7.57
N LEU A 146 6.40 -23.31 -7.75
CA LEU A 146 5.56 -22.91 -8.87
C LEU A 146 4.82 -21.63 -8.54
N SER A 147 4.87 -20.68 -9.46
CA SER A 147 4.04 -19.49 -9.35
C SER A 147 2.55 -19.82 -9.45
N ARG A 148 1.69 -18.93 -8.94
CA ARG A 148 0.23 -19.06 -9.09
C ARG A 148 -0.19 -19.28 -10.55
N ALA A 149 0.33 -18.48 -11.48
CA ALA A 149 0.00 -18.59 -12.90
C ALA A 149 0.40 -19.95 -13.49
N GLU A 150 1.64 -20.40 -13.24
CA GLU A 150 2.14 -21.69 -13.75
C GLU A 150 1.33 -22.87 -13.20
N ARG A 151 0.94 -22.82 -11.93
CA ARG A 151 0.11 -23.88 -11.33
C ARG A 151 -1.27 -23.93 -11.96
N VAL A 152 -1.94 -22.78 -12.10
CA VAL A 152 -3.25 -22.68 -12.76
C VAL A 152 -3.16 -23.16 -14.21
N ASP A 153 -2.09 -22.83 -14.92
CA ASP A 153 -1.85 -23.30 -16.30
C ASP A 153 -1.72 -24.82 -16.38
N LYS A 154 -0.92 -25.44 -15.51
CA LYS A 154 -0.77 -26.90 -15.46
C LYS A 154 -2.09 -27.61 -15.16
N ILE A 155 -2.88 -27.10 -14.21
CA ILE A 155 -4.20 -27.67 -13.89
C ILE A 155 -5.16 -27.48 -15.08
N ALA A 156 -5.16 -26.32 -15.73
CA ALA A 156 -6.01 -26.05 -16.90
C ALA A 156 -5.64 -26.95 -18.09
N GLU A 157 -4.37 -27.21 -18.32
CA GLU A 157 -3.91 -28.18 -19.32
C GLU A 157 -4.40 -29.60 -19.02
N ALA A 158 -4.34 -30.03 -17.75
CA ALA A 158 -4.85 -31.33 -17.33
C ALA A 158 -6.36 -31.43 -17.58
N LEU A 159 -7.12 -30.38 -17.23
CA LEU A 159 -8.56 -30.26 -17.51
C LEU A 159 -8.86 -30.31 -19.02
N ASN A 160 -8.03 -29.69 -19.85
CA ASN A 160 -8.18 -29.67 -21.32
C ASN A 160 -7.91 -31.02 -21.99
N ARG A 161 -7.21 -31.94 -21.32
CA ARG A 161 -6.95 -33.30 -21.83
C ARG A 161 -8.03 -34.30 -21.45
N LEU A 162 -8.97 -33.93 -20.57
CA LEU A 162 -10.04 -34.83 -20.14
C LEU A 162 -10.97 -35.21 -21.31
N PRO A 163 -11.36 -36.49 -21.43
CA PRO A 163 -12.21 -37.00 -22.50
C PRO A 163 -13.69 -36.71 -22.21
N VAL A 164 -14.08 -35.44 -22.28
CA VAL A 164 -15.45 -34.99 -22.06
C VAL A 164 -16.17 -34.92 -23.41
N THR A 165 -17.05 -35.89 -23.69
CA THR A 165 -17.77 -36.00 -24.96
C THR A 165 -19.25 -35.62 -24.86
N ALA A 166 -19.84 -35.68 -23.65
CA ALA A 166 -21.23 -35.31 -23.42
C ALA A 166 -21.44 -33.79 -23.48
N ARG A 167 -22.59 -33.36 -23.99
CA ARG A 167 -22.98 -31.95 -24.02
C ARG A 167 -23.29 -31.48 -22.60
N ILE A 168 -22.61 -30.43 -22.15
CA ILE A 168 -22.81 -29.81 -20.84
C ILE A 168 -23.84 -28.68 -20.94
N SER A 169 -24.82 -28.67 -20.04
CA SER A 169 -25.78 -27.57 -19.87
C SER A 169 -26.04 -27.40 -18.38
N ALA A 170 -25.92 -26.19 -17.84
CA ALA A 170 -26.12 -25.94 -16.42
C ALA A 170 -27.50 -26.40 -15.89
N GLN A 171 -28.53 -26.49 -16.72
CA GLN A 171 -29.87 -26.95 -16.30
C GLN A 171 -29.97 -28.47 -16.16
N LYS A 172 -29.02 -29.23 -16.71
CA LYS A 172 -29.02 -30.69 -16.76
C LYS A 172 -27.74 -31.34 -16.27
N THR A 173 -26.67 -30.55 -16.10
CA THR A 173 -25.34 -31.06 -15.79
C THR A 173 -24.72 -30.22 -14.69
N PHE A 174 -24.16 -30.89 -13.69
CA PHE A 174 -23.30 -30.29 -12.68
C PHE A 174 -22.03 -31.13 -12.51
N ALA A 175 -20.99 -30.51 -11.97
CA ALA A 175 -19.75 -31.17 -11.60
C ALA A 175 -19.70 -31.34 -10.07
N LEU A 176 -20.00 -32.55 -9.59
CA LEU A 176 -19.82 -32.89 -8.18
C LEU A 176 -18.33 -33.07 -7.91
N THR A 177 -17.74 -32.20 -7.09
CA THR A 177 -16.29 -32.05 -6.99
C THR A 177 -15.79 -32.26 -5.57
N PHE A 178 -14.79 -33.12 -5.43
CA PHE A 178 -14.06 -33.35 -4.20
C PHE A 178 -12.59 -33.00 -4.41
N VAL A 179 -12.05 -32.12 -3.57
CA VAL A 179 -10.63 -31.71 -3.63
C VAL A 179 -9.92 -32.31 -2.42
N ASP A 180 -8.67 -32.74 -2.55
CA ASP A 180 -7.87 -33.09 -1.38
C ASP A 180 -7.79 -31.88 -0.43
N GLY A 181 -8.32 -32.01 0.79
CA GLY A 181 -8.44 -30.90 1.73
C GLY A 181 -7.14 -30.49 2.41
N ALA A 182 -6.08 -31.28 2.27
CA ALA A 182 -4.73 -30.91 2.73
C ALA A 182 -3.86 -30.38 1.56
N SER A 183 -4.46 -30.10 0.40
CA SER A 183 -3.73 -29.61 -0.80
C SER A 183 -3.55 -28.09 -0.85
N LEU A 184 -4.36 -27.32 -0.11
CA LEU A 184 -4.45 -25.86 -0.19
C LEU A 184 -4.67 -25.36 -1.64
N SER A 185 -5.34 -26.15 -2.48
CA SER A 185 -5.38 -25.93 -3.94
C SER A 185 -6.78 -25.73 -4.53
N GLU A 186 -7.80 -25.55 -3.69
CA GLU A 186 -9.20 -25.39 -4.11
C GLU A 186 -9.38 -24.21 -5.08
N SER A 187 -8.81 -23.05 -4.74
CA SER A 187 -8.94 -21.85 -5.57
C SER A 187 -8.07 -21.90 -6.82
N TYR A 188 -6.90 -22.56 -6.78
CA TYR A 188 -6.12 -22.83 -8.00
C TYR A 188 -6.89 -23.75 -8.96
N PHE A 189 -7.55 -24.77 -8.43
CA PHE A 189 -8.39 -25.67 -9.21
C PHE A 189 -9.57 -24.91 -9.84
N MET A 190 -10.31 -24.11 -9.07
CA MET A 190 -11.44 -23.35 -9.60
C MET A 190 -11.02 -22.29 -10.62
N GLU A 191 -9.93 -21.55 -10.38
CA GLU A 191 -9.37 -20.60 -11.36
C GLU A 191 -9.03 -21.33 -12.68
N ALA A 192 -8.44 -22.52 -12.60
CA ALA A 192 -8.12 -23.35 -13.77
C ALA A 192 -9.36 -23.88 -14.50
N VAL A 193 -10.42 -24.28 -13.77
CA VAL A 193 -11.72 -24.66 -14.35
C VAL A 193 -12.26 -23.52 -15.20
N TYR A 194 -12.31 -22.30 -14.66
CA TYR A 194 -12.80 -21.14 -15.40
C TYR A 194 -11.90 -20.76 -16.57
N LYS A 195 -10.58 -20.81 -16.37
CA LYS A 195 -9.59 -20.55 -17.43
C LYS A 195 -9.70 -21.55 -18.60
N SER A 196 -10.06 -22.80 -18.33
CA SER A 196 -10.25 -23.82 -19.37
C SER A 196 -11.39 -23.50 -20.33
N GLY A 197 -12.43 -22.80 -19.86
CA GLY A 197 -13.63 -22.50 -20.64
C GLY A 197 -14.43 -23.73 -21.10
N ARG A 198 -14.11 -24.95 -20.61
CA ARG A 198 -14.72 -26.20 -21.09
C ARG A 198 -16.02 -26.60 -20.39
N PHE A 199 -16.28 -26.06 -19.20
CA PHE A 199 -17.34 -26.58 -18.32
C PHE A 199 -18.38 -25.50 -17.98
N PRO A 200 -19.40 -25.28 -18.82
CA PRO A 200 -20.48 -24.32 -18.55
C PRO A 200 -21.53 -24.89 -17.57
N CYS A 201 -21.08 -25.40 -16.42
CA CYS A 201 -21.92 -25.93 -15.35
C CYS A 201 -21.33 -25.61 -13.98
N LEU A 202 -22.15 -25.74 -12.93
CA LEU A 202 -21.70 -25.49 -11.57
C LEU A 202 -20.76 -26.60 -11.09
N PHE A 203 -19.60 -26.21 -10.55
CA PHE A 203 -18.77 -27.05 -9.70
C PHE A 203 -19.22 -26.85 -8.25
N VAL A 204 -19.72 -27.93 -7.66
CA VAL A 204 -20.28 -27.94 -6.30
C VAL A 204 -19.77 -29.16 -5.55
N GLY A 205 -19.49 -29.00 -4.26
CA GLY A 205 -18.94 -30.07 -3.43
C GLY A 205 -18.09 -29.51 -2.30
N GLY A 206 -16.91 -30.06 -2.10
CA GLY A 206 -15.98 -29.54 -1.10
C GLY A 206 -14.70 -30.32 -0.96
N SER A 207 -13.82 -29.81 -0.13
CA SER A 207 -12.57 -30.44 0.24
C SER A 207 -12.84 -31.65 1.13
N ALA A 208 -12.16 -32.77 0.84
CA ALA A 208 -12.16 -33.94 1.70
C ALA A 208 -11.85 -33.53 3.15
N GLY A 209 -12.60 -34.09 4.09
CA GLY A 209 -12.35 -33.86 5.50
C GLY A 209 -11.30 -34.83 6.02
N GLY A 210 -10.79 -34.57 7.21
CA GLY A 210 -9.78 -35.40 7.86
C GLY A 210 -9.78 -35.21 9.36
N LYS A 211 -8.68 -35.62 10.00
CA LYS A 211 -8.45 -35.35 11.42
C LYS A 211 -8.23 -33.84 11.63
N MET A 212 -8.45 -33.38 12.86
CA MET A 212 -8.30 -31.95 13.23
C MET A 212 -6.86 -31.43 13.16
N ASP A 213 -5.89 -32.26 12.78
CA ASP A 213 -4.51 -31.85 12.47
C ASP A 213 -4.36 -31.25 11.05
N PHE A 214 -5.38 -31.39 10.20
CA PHE A 214 -5.41 -30.93 8.80
C PHE A 214 -4.23 -31.44 7.94
N GLN A 215 -3.58 -32.55 8.33
CA GLN A 215 -2.36 -33.02 7.66
C GLN A 215 -2.64 -33.94 6.47
N LYS A 216 -3.71 -34.74 6.54
CA LYS A 216 -4.00 -35.78 5.55
C LYS A 216 -5.47 -35.91 5.26
N THR A 217 -5.79 -35.99 3.97
CA THR A 217 -7.11 -36.39 3.48
C THR A 217 -6.92 -37.33 2.28
N CYS A 218 -7.89 -38.20 2.02
CA CYS A 218 -7.80 -39.16 0.94
C CYS A 218 -9.08 -39.14 0.09
N LEU A 219 -8.90 -39.33 -1.21
CA LEU A 219 -9.98 -39.51 -2.18
C LEU A 219 -9.81 -40.85 -2.88
N PHE A 220 -10.91 -41.44 -3.34
CA PHE A 220 -10.92 -42.62 -4.20
C PHE A 220 -11.75 -42.32 -5.44
N ASP A 221 -11.17 -42.50 -6.62
CA ASP A 221 -11.81 -42.18 -7.91
C ASP A 221 -12.56 -43.36 -8.55
N GLY A 222 -12.74 -44.45 -7.80
CA GLY A 222 -13.33 -45.69 -8.29
C GLY A 222 -12.30 -46.73 -8.71
N GLN A 223 -11.03 -46.33 -8.86
CA GLN A 223 -9.93 -47.22 -9.25
C GLN A 223 -8.79 -47.21 -8.24
N ARG A 224 -8.39 -46.04 -7.74
CA ARG A 224 -7.24 -45.88 -6.85
C ARG A 224 -7.46 -44.80 -5.80
N VAL A 225 -6.74 -44.91 -4.70
CA VAL A 225 -6.67 -43.86 -3.68
C VAL A 225 -5.71 -42.77 -4.15
N LEU A 226 -6.10 -41.52 -3.96
CA LEU A 226 -5.46 -40.33 -4.46
C LEU A 226 -5.22 -39.33 -3.32
N GLU A 227 -4.05 -38.71 -3.38
CA GLU A 227 -3.67 -37.48 -2.68
C GLU A 227 -3.22 -36.46 -3.74
N ASN A 228 -3.25 -35.17 -3.43
CA ASN A 228 -2.88 -34.07 -4.34
C ASN A 228 -3.71 -34.02 -5.64
N HIS A 229 -4.96 -34.48 -5.58
CA HIS A 229 -5.88 -34.49 -6.72
C HIS A 229 -7.22 -33.85 -6.36
N ALA A 230 -7.89 -33.31 -7.37
CA ALA A 230 -9.33 -33.11 -7.37
C ALA A 230 -9.99 -34.27 -8.14
N VAL A 231 -11.04 -34.86 -7.57
CA VAL A 231 -11.87 -35.88 -8.19
C VAL A 231 -13.25 -35.28 -8.40
N PHE A 232 -13.77 -35.32 -9.62
CA PHE A 232 -15.13 -34.86 -9.88
C PHE A 232 -15.92 -35.79 -10.78
N ALA A 233 -17.22 -35.84 -10.55
CA ALA A 233 -18.19 -36.48 -11.41
C ALA A 233 -18.95 -35.42 -12.21
N LEU A 234 -18.89 -35.48 -13.54
CA LEU A 234 -19.88 -34.80 -14.37
C LEU A 234 -21.14 -35.65 -14.37
N VAL A 235 -22.20 -35.12 -13.76
CA VAL A 235 -23.48 -35.79 -13.60
C VAL A 235 -24.48 -35.16 -14.55
N HIS A 236 -25.09 -35.97 -15.42
CA HIS A 236 -26.18 -35.57 -16.30
C HIS A 236 -27.51 -36.12 -15.76
N MET A 237 -28.50 -35.24 -15.67
CA MET A 237 -29.82 -35.57 -15.13
C MET A 237 -30.68 -36.28 -16.17
N ALA A 238 -31.36 -37.34 -15.74
CA ALA A 238 -32.30 -38.07 -16.57
C ALA A 238 -33.49 -37.20 -17.03
N PRO A 239 -34.15 -37.52 -18.16
CA PRO A 239 -35.33 -36.80 -18.62
C PRO A 239 -36.42 -36.71 -17.54
N GLY A 240 -37.01 -35.53 -17.40
CA GLY A 240 -38.02 -35.26 -16.36
C GLY A 240 -37.48 -35.16 -14.93
N LYS A 241 -36.17 -35.23 -14.73
CA LYS A 241 -35.51 -34.96 -13.44
C LYS A 241 -34.78 -33.62 -13.49
N ARG A 242 -34.70 -32.97 -12.34
CA ARG A 242 -34.03 -31.67 -12.17
C ARG A 242 -33.24 -31.66 -10.87
N TYR A 243 -32.31 -30.73 -10.78
CA TYR A 243 -31.62 -30.42 -9.54
C TYR A 243 -31.67 -28.91 -9.30
N GLY A 244 -31.59 -28.53 -8.04
CA GLY A 244 -31.37 -27.17 -7.61
C GLY A 244 -30.24 -27.15 -6.59
N VAL A 245 -29.71 -25.96 -6.32
CA VAL A 245 -28.60 -25.80 -5.39
C VAL A 245 -28.90 -24.77 -4.33
N LEU A 246 -28.51 -25.08 -3.10
CA LEU A 246 -28.73 -24.23 -1.94
C LEU A 246 -27.39 -23.92 -1.29
N LYS A 247 -27.17 -22.64 -0.99
CA LYS A 247 -26.12 -22.18 -0.07
C LYS A 247 -26.80 -21.62 1.17
N SER A 248 -26.44 -22.12 2.35
CA SER A 248 -26.89 -21.60 3.64
C SER A 248 -25.69 -21.18 4.48
N GLN A 249 -25.81 -20.07 5.21
CA GLN A 249 -24.80 -19.53 6.11
C GLN A 249 -25.46 -18.69 7.21
N ASN A 250 -24.90 -18.71 8.42
CA ASN A 250 -25.43 -17.99 9.57
C ASN A 250 -24.58 -16.77 9.92
N PHE A 251 -24.48 -15.82 8.99
CA PHE A 251 -23.71 -14.59 9.16
C PHE A 251 -24.44 -13.36 8.63
N ARG A 252 -24.24 -12.22 9.31
CA ARG A 252 -24.67 -10.89 8.85
C ARG A 252 -23.53 -9.88 8.92
N LYS A 253 -23.55 -8.88 8.04
CA LYS A 253 -22.53 -7.82 7.96
C LYS A 253 -22.68 -6.84 9.12
N ILE A 254 -21.58 -6.44 9.73
CA ILE A 254 -21.58 -5.49 10.87
C ILE A 254 -20.51 -4.41 10.86
N GLY A 255 -19.47 -4.56 10.06
CA GLY A 255 -18.31 -3.69 10.16
C GLY A 255 -17.87 -3.11 8.83
N PRO A 256 -16.82 -2.27 8.87
CA PRO A 256 -16.19 -1.77 7.66
C PRO A 256 -15.52 -2.90 6.90
N ALA A 257 -15.21 -2.60 5.64
CA ALA A 257 -14.50 -3.47 4.76
C ALA A 257 -13.00 -3.13 4.77
N PHE A 258 -12.16 -4.17 4.73
CA PHE A 258 -10.71 -4.07 4.77
C PHE A 258 -10.14 -4.54 3.44
N VAL A 259 -9.48 -3.65 2.72
CA VAL A 259 -8.92 -3.97 1.41
C VAL A 259 -7.54 -4.58 1.58
N VAL A 260 -7.38 -5.84 1.15
CA VAL A 260 -6.15 -6.61 1.32
C VAL A 260 -5.08 -6.13 0.35
N VAL A 261 -3.89 -5.81 0.89
CA VAL A 261 -2.73 -5.39 0.09
C VAL A 261 -1.73 -6.53 -0.02
N ASP A 262 -1.39 -7.11 1.12
CA ASP A 262 -0.37 -8.15 1.23
C ASP A 262 -1.00 -9.45 1.78
N ALA A 263 -0.98 -10.49 0.95
CA ALA A 263 -1.44 -11.81 1.32
C ALA A 263 -0.58 -12.90 0.65
N ASP A 264 -0.42 -14.02 1.35
CA ASP A 264 0.20 -15.24 0.85
C ASP A 264 -0.88 -16.34 0.75
N PRO A 265 -1.43 -16.61 -0.46
CA PRO A 265 -2.44 -17.64 -0.64
C PRO A 265 -1.95 -19.06 -0.29
N ASN A 266 -0.65 -19.34 -0.39
CA ASN A 266 -0.08 -20.65 -0.08
C ASN A 266 -0.02 -20.91 1.43
N LYS A 267 0.02 -19.84 2.23
CA LYS A 267 -0.07 -19.91 3.70
C LYS A 267 -1.45 -19.49 4.23
N ARG A 268 -2.33 -19.00 3.35
CA ARG A 268 -3.64 -18.40 3.68
C ARG A 268 -3.51 -17.25 4.68
N THR A 269 -2.42 -16.47 4.59
CA THR A 269 -2.11 -15.40 5.54
C THR A 269 -2.31 -14.04 4.89
N VAL A 270 -2.96 -13.12 5.61
CA VAL A 270 -3.05 -11.70 5.27
C VAL A 270 -2.16 -10.92 6.24
N SER A 271 -1.18 -10.21 5.72
CA SER A 271 -0.21 -9.45 6.51
C SER A 271 -0.59 -7.98 6.62
N ALA A 272 -1.11 -7.39 5.54
CA ALA A 272 -1.36 -5.96 5.51
C ALA A 272 -2.59 -5.59 4.68
N ILE A 273 -3.24 -4.51 5.10
CA ILE A 273 -4.40 -3.94 4.44
C ILE A 273 -4.17 -2.46 4.10
N TYR A 274 -4.98 -1.94 3.20
CA TYR A 274 -4.97 -0.54 2.82
C TYR A 274 -5.96 0.24 3.70
N ASP A 275 -5.42 1.16 4.49
CA ASP A 275 -6.22 2.15 5.21
C ASP A 275 -6.48 3.35 4.30
N SER A 276 -7.70 3.41 3.77
CA SER A 276 -8.14 4.52 2.91
C SER A 276 -8.21 5.88 3.61
N GLN A 277 -8.33 5.93 4.95
CA GLN A 277 -8.41 7.19 5.69
C GLN A 277 -7.03 7.83 5.83
N ARG A 278 -6.00 7.01 6.06
CA ARG A 278 -4.61 7.46 6.19
C ARG A 278 -3.82 7.37 4.90
N ASN A 279 -4.39 6.79 3.85
CA ASN A 279 -3.73 6.54 2.57
C ASN A 279 -2.42 5.74 2.75
N GLN A 280 -2.43 4.77 3.68
CA GLN A 280 -1.26 4.00 4.09
C GLN A 280 -1.57 2.51 4.18
N VAL A 281 -0.51 1.70 4.14
CA VAL A 281 -0.61 0.25 4.34
C VAL A 281 -0.25 -0.06 5.78
N VAL A 282 -1.16 -0.73 6.49
CA VAL A 282 -1.00 -1.06 7.91
C VAL A 282 -1.10 -2.57 8.12
N PRO A 283 -0.43 -3.12 9.14
CA PRO A 283 -0.62 -4.51 9.54
C PRO A 283 -2.09 -4.81 9.81
N PHE A 284 -2.54 -6.00 9.44
CA PHE A 284 -3.97 -6.30 9.51
C PHE A 284 -4.50 -6.32 10.95
N VAL A 285 -3.73 -6.84 11.90
CA VAL A 285 -4.06 -6.81 13.34
C VAL A 285 -4.24 -5.38 13.85
N GLU A 286 -3.35 -4.47 13.44
CA GLU A 286 -3.42 -3.06 13.84
C GLU A 286 -4.71 -2.41 13.32
N ALA A 287 -5.02 -2.62 12.04
CA ALA A 287 -6.24 -2.10 11.45
C ALA A 287 -7.51 -2.62 12.14
N LEU A 288 -7.54 -3.90 12.52
CA LEU A 288 -8.66 -4.47 13.26
C LEU A 288 -8.82 -3.83 14.64
N CYS A 289 -7.73 -3.66 15.38
CA CYS A 289 -7.74 -2.99 16.68
C CYS A 289 -8.24 -1.55 16.58
N GLN A 290 -7.77 -0.81 15.57
CA GLN A 290 -8.18 0.58 15.34
C GLN A 290 -9.64 0.69 14.94
N SER A 291 -10.09 -0.13 13.99
CA SER A 291 -11.47 -0.14 13.51
C SER A 291 -12.45 -0.55 14.62
N LEU A 292 -12.08 -1.50 15.47
CA LEU A 292 -12.92 -1.99 16.57
C LEU A 292 -12.76 -1.16 17.85
N ARG A 293 -11.80 -0.22 17.89
CA ARG A 293 -11.44 0.60 19.07
C ARG A 293 -11.09 -0.25 20.30
N ILE A 294 -10.29 -1.30 20.09
CA ILE A 294 -9.87 -2.25 21.13
C ILE A 294 -8.34 -2.35 21.19
N LYS A 295 -7.84 -2.92 22.29
CA LYS A 295 -6.41 -3.27 22.41
C LYS A 295 -6.13 -4.63 21.73
N PRO A 296 -4.88 -4.90 21.28
CA PRO A 296 -4.52 -6.20 20.70
C PRO A 296 -4.87 -7.40 21.60
N SER A 297 -4.71 -7.25 22.92
CA SER A 297 -5.07 -8.29 23.91
C SER A 297 -6.55 -8.69 23.92
N GLU A 298 -7.43 -7.83 23.40
CA GLU A 298 -8.88 -8.06 23.38
C GLU A 298 -9.35 -8.60 22.02
N LEU A 299 -8.48 -8.59 21.00
CA LEU A 299 -8.85 -8.90 19.62
C LEU A 299 -9.35 -10.34 19.47
N GLN A 300 -8.64 -11.31 20.02
CA GLN A 300 -9.01 -12.72 19.91
C GLN A 300 -10.41 -12.98 20.48
N LYS A 301 -10.67 -12.48 21.69
CA LYS A 301 -11.99 -12.58 22.34
C LYS A 301 -13.08 -11.85 21.56
N THR A 302 -12.76 -10.69 21.00
CA THR A 302 -13.72 -9.88 20.23
C THR A 302 -14.10 -10.54 18.90
N LEU A 303 -13.21 -11.37 18.34
CA LEU A 303 -13.46 -12.13 17.12
C LEU A 303 -14.18 -13.47 17.38
N GLU A 304 -14.40 -13.87 18.63
CA GLU A 304 -15.27 -15.00 18.95
C GLU A 304 -16.70 -14.74 18.43
N GLY A 305 -17.24 -15.66 17.64
CA GLY A 305 -18.54 -15.47 16.98
C GLY A 305 -18.51 -14.46 15.83
N ARG A 306 -17.33 -14.05 15.35
CA ARG A 306 -17.17 -13.22 14.15
C ARG A 306 -16.35 -13.95 13.09
N ALA A 307 -16.59 -13.57 11.84
CA ALA A 307 -15.82 -14.02 10.70
C ALA A 307 -15.61 -12.84 9.75
N PHE A 308 -14.86 -13.05 8.68
CA PHE A 308 -14.83 -12.13 7.56
C PHE A 308 -15.65 -12.69 6.42
N GLY A 309 -15.94 -11.88 5.42
CA GLY A 309 -16.44 -12.37 4.14
C GLY A 309 -16.10 -11.43 3.02
N ILE A 310 -15.97 -12.00 1.83
CA ILE A 310 -15.91 -11.24 0.59
C ILE A 310 -17.32 -11.15 0.01
N GLU A 311 -17.58 -10.06 -0.72
CA GLU A 311 -18.85 -9.85 -1.40
C GLU A 311 -18.65 -9.85 -2.91
N ILE A 312 -19.43 -10.69 -3.61
CA ILE A 312 -19.43 -10.78 -5.07
C ILE A 312 -20.87 -10.49 -5.53
N ASP A 313 -21.08 -9.29 -6.07
CA ASP A 313 -22.36 -8.79 -6.60
C ASP A 313 -23.56 -8.99 -5.64
N GLY A 314 -23.39 -8.65 -4.36
CA GLY A 314 -24.45 -8.76 -3.35
C GLY A 314 -24.48 -10.08 -2.59
N GLU A 315 -23.74 -11.10 -3.05
CA GLU A 315 -23.62 -12.37 -2.35
C GLU A 315 -22.40 -12.40 -1.45
N LEU A 316 -22.62 -12.85 -0.22
CA LEU A 316 -21.56 -13.00 0.78
C LEU A 316 -20.92 -14.39 0.68
N PHE A 317 -19.60 -14.42 0.88
CA PHE A 317 -18.76 -15.61 0.93
C PHE A 317 -17.84 -15.54 2.15
N VAL A 318 -18.08 -16.41 3.12
CA VAL A 318 -17.41 -16.33 4.44
C VAL A 318 -15.94 -16.76 4.34
N ARG A 319 -15.10 -16.09 5.14
CA ARG A 319 -13.67 -16.26 5.34
C ARG A 319 -13.39 -16.33 6.85
N SER A 320 -13.18 -17.54 7.36
CA SER A 320 -13.02 -17.76 8.80
C SER A 320 -11.56 -17.65 9.23
N VAL A 321 -11.33 -16.97 10.35
CA VAL A 321 -9.99 -16.82 10.95
C VAL A 321 -9.56 -18.15 11.58
N ALA A 322 -8.35 -18.59 11.26
CA ALA A 322 -7.70 -19.76 11.84
C ALA A 322 -6.74 -19.37 12.97
N GLN A 323 -5.91 -18.35 12.74
CA GLN A 323 -4.92 -17.90 13.71
C GLN A 323 -4.65 -16.40 13.56
N ILE A 324 -4.32 -15.74 14.66
CA ILE A 324 -3.85 -14.36 14.70
C ILE A 324 -2.43 -14.38 15.23
N ASP A 325 -1.50 -13.80 14.48
CA ASP A 325 -0.12 -13.61 14.90
C ASP A 325 0.09 -12.15 15.27
N PHE A 326 0.22 -11.90 16.57
CA PHE A 326 0.41 -10.56 17.13
C PHE A 326 1.83 -10.02 16.92
N ASP A 327 2.82 -10.90 16.72
CA ASP A 327 4.22 -10.50 16.54
C ASP A 327 4.45 -10.02 15.11
N SER A 328 3.92 -10.74 14.12
CA SER A 328 3.97 -10.32 12.72
C SER A 328 2.84 -9.38 12.29
N GLY A 329 1.80 -9.24 13.12
CA GLY A 329 0.60 -8.44 12.82
C GLY A 329 -0.29 -9.03 11.72
N SER A 330 -0.17 -10.34 11.46
CA SER A 330 -0.84 -11.05 10.38
C SER A 330 -1.98 -11.95 10.87
N VAL A 331 -2.91 -12.28 9.96
CA VAL A 331 -4.05 -13.16 10.24
C VAL A 331 -4.09 -14.28 9.22
N THR A 332 -4.15 -15.52 9.70
CA THR A 332 -4.28 -16.73 8.88
C THR A 332 -5.74 -17.17 8.81
N PHE A 333 -6.19 -17.57 7.63
CA PHE A 333 -7.56 -17.97 7.32
C PHE A 333 -7.65 -19.45 6.94
N TYR A 334 -8.84 -20.05 7.13
CA TYR A 334 -9.12 -21.42 6.69
C TYR A 334 -9.31 -21.57 5.18
N CYS A 335 -9.45 -20.46 4.45
CA CYS A 335 -9.56 -20.40 3.00
C CYS A 335 -8.59 -19.34 2.47
N ASP A 336 -8.35 -19.35 1.17
CA ASP A 336 -7.46 -18.35 0.58
C ASP A 336 -8.11 -16.96 0.58
N VAL A 337 -7.24 -15.97 0.81
CA VAL A 337 -7.55 -14.56 0.66
C VAL A 337 -6.47 -14.00 -0.25
N GLY A 338 -6.89 -13.36 -1.34
CA GLY A 338 -5.99 -12.74 -2.30
C GLY A 338 -5.76 -11.27 -2.00
N SER A 339 -4.60 -10.76 -2.41
CA SER A 339 -4.42 -9.32 -2.55
C SER A 339 -5.46 -8.72 -3.50
N GLY A 340 -6.09 -7.62 -3.09
CA GLY A 340 -7.20 -6.98 -3.80
C GLY A 340 -8.59 -7.46 -3.36
N ASP A 341 -8.68 -8.48 -2.50
CA ASP A 341 -9.93 -8.84 -1.84
C ASP A 341 -10.35 -7.75 -0.85
N GLU A 342 -11.66 -7.60 -0.68
CA GLU A 342 -12.28 -6.71 0.29
C GLU A 342 -12.94 -7.56 1.38
N LEU A 343 -12.35 -7.58 2.57
CA LEU A 343 -12.79 -8.37 3.72
C LEU A 343 -13.77 -7.57 4.58
N ILE A 344 -15.02 -8.01 4.63
CA ILE A 344 -16.07 -7.39 5.43
C ILE A 344 -16.22 -8.14 6.75
N LEU A 345 -16.28 -7.43 7.88
CA LEU A 345 -16.51 -8.07 9.17
C LEU A 345 -17.96 -8.53 9.31
N LEU A 346 -18.11 -9.80 9.71
CA LEU A 346 -19.37 -10.51 9.89
C LEU A 346 -19.55 -10.96 11.34
N GLU A 347 -20.80 -11.07 11.76
CA GLU A 347 -21.16 -11.73 13.03
C GLU A 347 -22.10 -12.90 12.79
N THR A 348 -22.01 -13.89 13.67
CA THR A 348 -22.85 -15.08 13.63
C THR A 348 -24.32 -14.74 13.92
N THR A 349 -25.21 -15.42 13.19
CA THR A 349 -26.64 -15.49 13.48
C THR A 349 -27.01 -16.89 13.94
N ASP A 350 -28.28 -17.10 14.27
CA ASP A 350 -28.78 -18.40 14.70
C ASP A 350 -28.61 -19.48 13.62
N PHE A 351 -27.71 -20.43 13.88
CA PHE A 351 -27.36 -21.50 12.95
C PHE A 351 -28.56 -22.36 12.51
N VAL A 352 -29.39 -22.78 13.46
CA VAL A 352 -30.49 -23.73 13.21
C VAL A 352 -31.63 -23.03 12.50
N GLU A 353 -32.03 -21.85 13.02
CA GLU A 353 -33.13 -21.06 12.50
C GLU A 353 -32.80 -20.52 11.10
N GLN A 354 -31.57 -20.05 10.88
CA GLN A 354 -31.12 -19.59 9.57
C GLN A 354 -31.10 -20.73 8.55
N THR A 355 -30.55 -21.89 8.90
CA THR A 355 -30.53 -23.06 7.98
C THR A 355 -31.95 -23.51 7.63
N ARG A 356 -32.86 -23.55 8.62
CA ARG A 356 -34.28 -23.89 8.40
C ARG A 356 -34.97 -22.89 7.49
N LYS A 357 -34.71 -21.59 7.69
CA LYS A 357 -35.23 -20.51 6.85
C LYS A 357 -34.73 -20.62 5.41
N ASP A 358 -33.44 -20.85 5.22
CA ASP A 358 -32.81 -20.96 3.89
C ASP A 358 -33.39 -22.17 3.12
N VAL A 359 -33.52 -23.32 3.77
CA VAL A 359 -34.14 -24.52 3.16
C VAL A 359 -35.60 -24.27 2.80
N ALA A 360 -36.38 -23.68 3.70
CA ALA A 360 -37.79 -23.37 3.45
C ALA A 360 -37.96 -22.35 2.31
N GLN A 361 -37.10 -21.34 2.24
CA GLN A 361 -37.10 -20.36 1.15
C GLN A 361 -36.70 -21.00 -0.18
N PHE A 362 -35.68 -21.86 -0.18
CA PHE A 362 -35.22 -22.55 -1.38
C PHE A 362 -36.25 -23.52 -1.96
N LEU A 363 -37.02 -24.21 -1.11
CA LEU A 363 -38.06 -25.15 -1.53
C LEU A 363 -39.39 -24.49 -1.87
N ARG A 364 -39.52 -23.17 -1.66
CA ARG A 364 -40.74 -22.44 -2.01
C ARG A 364 -41.02 -22.59 -3.50
N ASP A 365 -42.27 -22.91 -3.83
CA ASP A 365 -42.77 -23.10 -5.20
C ASP A 365 -42.06 -24.23 -6.00
N LYS A 366 -41.30 -25.10 -5.32
CA LYS A 366 -40.67 -26.30 -5.92
C LYS A 366 -41.43 -27.58 -5.54
N PRO A 367 -41.37 -28.62 -6.39
CA PRO A 367 -41.93 -29.92 -6.04
C PRO A 367 -41.19 -30.51 -4.84
N LYS A 368 -41.79 -31.53 -4.22
CA LYS A 368 -41.15 -32.24 -3.11
C LYS A 368 -39.81 -32.83 -3.57
N PRO A 369 -38.69 -32.58 -2.85
CA PRO A 369 -37.41 -33.14 -3.22
C PRO A 369 -37.41 -34.66 -3.04
N VAL A 370 -36.69 -35.36 -3.92
CA VAL A 370 -36.48 -36.82 -3.82
C VAL A 370 -35.30 -37.18 -2.92
N GLY A 371 -34.40 -36.21 -2.69
CA GLY A 371 -33.32 -36.27 -1.70
C GLY A 371 -32.31 -35.16 -1.94
N ALA A 372 -31.29 -35.08 -1.08
CA ALA A 372 -30.21 -34.12 -1.25
C ALA A 372 -28.85 -34.71 -0.89
N LEU A 373 -27.80 -34.11 -1.46
CA LEU A 373 -26.41 -34.29 -1.11
C LEU A 373 -25.89 -33.02 -0.44
N LEU A 374 -25.26 -33.16 0.72
CA LEU A 374 -24.84 -32.05 1.57
C LEU A 374 -23.32 -31.99 1.71
N ASN A 375 -22.75 -30.81 1.50
CA ASN A 375 -21.36 -30.50 1.77
C ASN A 375 -21.35 -29.37 2.80
N ASP A 376 -21.05 -29.69 4.06
CA ASP A 376 -21.12 -28.79 5.20
C ASP A 376 -19.71 -28.45 5.68
N CYS A 377 -19.39 -27.17 5.90
CA CYS A 377 -18.08 -26.84 6.49
C CYS A 377 -17.91 -27.51 7.85
N ILE A 378 -16.74 -28.08 8.14
CA ILE A 378 -16.42 -28.58 9.48
C ILE A 378 -16.56 -27.48 10.54
N LEU A 379 -16.29 -26.23 10.18
CA LEU A 379 -16.42 -25.10 11.10
C LEU A 379 -17.88 -24.88 11.55
N ARG A 380 -18.90 -25.27 10.76
CA ARG A 380 -20.30 -25.24 11.20
C ARG A 380 -20.55 -26.27 12.31
N ARG A 381 -19.97 -27.47 12.19
CA ARG A 381 -20.01 -28.50 13.23
C ARG A 381 -19.31 -28.02 14.51
N VAL A 382 -18.06 -27.58 14.40
CA VAL A 382 -17.21 -27.22 15.56
C VAL A 382 -17.76 -26.02 16.32
N THR A 383 -18.24 -24.99 15.61
CA THR A 383 -18.73 -23.76 16.25
C THR A 383 -20.15 -23.89 16.83
N ASN A 384 -20.90 -24.95 16.49
CA ASN A 384 -22.29 -25.12 16.90
C ASN A 384 -22.56 -26.49 17.57
N ASP A 385 -21.55 -27.12 18.17
CA ASP A 385 -21.62 -28.48 18.73
C ASP A 385 -22.85 -28.69 19.65
N ASN A 386 -23.11 -27.73 20.54
CA ASN A 386 -24.24 -27.73 21.47
C ASN A 386 -25.63 -27.61 20.81
N ARG A 387 -25.69 -27.32 19.50
CA ARG A 387 -26.94 -27.09 18.75
C ARG A 387 -27.17 -28.08 17.62
N LEU A 388 -26.20 -28.95 17.30
CA LEU A 388 -26.28 -29.87 16.15
C LEU A 388 -27.49 -30.82 16.25
N SER A 389 -27.88 -31.23 17.45
CA SER A 389 -29.06 -32.09 17.67
C SER A 389 -30.38 -31.44 17.28
N GLN A 390 -30.46 -30.11 17.23
CA GLN A 390 -31.66 -29.34 16.90
C GLN A 390 -31.92 -29.23 15.38
N THR A 391 -31.04 -29.81 14.56
CA THR A 391 -31.14 -29.80 13.09
C THR A 391 -32.11 -30.83 12.54
N GLY A 392 -32.71 -31.64 13.41
CA GLY A 392 -33.76 -32.60 13.06
C GLY A 392 -34.93 -31.93 12.33
N GLY A 393 -35.42 -32.63 11.30
CA GLY A 393 -36.58 -32.20 10.52
C GLY A 393 -36.40 -30.89 9.72
N ILE A 394 -35.16 -30.43 9.49
CA ILE A 394 -34.90 -29.34 8.54
C ILE A 394 -35.18 -29.79 7.10
N TRP A 395 -34.76 -31.02 6.77
CA TRP A 395 -34.87 -31.56 5.42
C TRP A 395 -36.15 -32.40 5.25
N PRO A 396 -36.99 -32.12 4.23
CA PRO A 396 -38.23 -32.87 3.99
C PRO A 396 -38.05 -34.14 3.13
N ALA A 397 -36.80 -34.53 2.87
CA ALA A 397 -36.42 -35.70 2.08
C ALA A 397 -35.14 -36.33 2.66
N PRO A 398 -34.79 -37.58 2.27
CA PRO A 398 -33.54 -38.21 2.69
C PRO A 398 -32.33 -37.40 2.25
N VAL A 399 -31.40 -37.17 3.17
CA VAL A 399 -30.16 -36.44 2.90
C VAL A 399 -28.95 -37.16 3.46
N ALA A 400 -27.86 -37.13 2.70
CA ALA A 400 -26.56 -37.63 3.11
C ALA A 400 -25.48 -36.62 2.72
N GLY A 401 -24.31 -36.73 3.32
CA GLY A 401 -23.21 -35.81 3.09
C GLY A 401 -22.09 -35.97 4.09
N PHE A 402 -21.25 -34.95 4.17
CA PHE A 402 -20.11 -34.93 5.07
C PHE A 402 -19.69 -33.52 5.46
N SER A 403 -18.97 -33.44 6.57
CA SER A 403 -18.24 -32.26 7.01
C SER A 403 -16.92 -32.15 6.23
N THR A 404 -16.78 -31.07 5.48
CA THR A 404 -15.65 -30.75 4.60
C THR A 404 -14.64 -29.88 5.32
N PHE A 405 -13.39 -29.80 4.85
CA PHE A 405 -12.46 -28.73 5.31
C PHE A 405 -12.73 -27.37 4.67
N GLY A 406 -13.43 -27.36 3.55
CA GLY A 406 -13.90 -26.18 2.84
C GLY A 406 -14.93 -26.61 1.78
N GLU A 407 -15.84 -25.74 1.39
CA GLU A 407 -16.90 -26.06 0.46
C GLU A 407 -16.62 -25.43 -0.90
N LEU A 408 -17.16 -26.04 -1.94
CA LEU A 408 -17.13 -25.51 -3.29
C LEU A 408 -18.54 -25.16 -3.72
N PHE A 409 -18.73 -23.90 -4.10
CA PHE A 409 -19.96 -23.40 -4.69
C PHE A 409 -19.60 -22.40 -5.78
N GLY A 410 -19.03 -22.90 -6.87
CA GLY A 410 -18.36 -22.09 -7.90
C GLY A 410 -17.00 -21.53 -7.47
N ILE A 411 -16.85 -21.11 -6.21
CA ILE A 411 -15.57 -20.74 -5.61
C ILE A 411 -15.42 -21.42 -4.25
N ASN A 412 -14.22 -21.34 -3.66
CA ASN A 412 -13.97 -21.86 -2.31
C ASN A 412 -14.61 -20.96 -1.24
N ILE A 413 -15.29 -21.60 -0.29
CA ILE A 413 -16.06 -20.95 0.78
C ILE A 413 -15.92 -21.74 2.08
N ASN A 414 -16.13 -21.08 3.22
CA ASN A 414 -16.16 -21.73 4.54
C ASN A 414 -17.44 -21.38 5.30
N GLN A 415 -17.70 -22.10 6.39
CA GLN A 415 -18.84 -21.91 7.29
C GLN A 415 -20.19 -21.83 6.59
N THR A 416 -20.32 -22.54 5.47
CA THR A 416 -21.55 -22.67 4.71
C THR A 416 -21.97 -24.13 4.61
N LEU A 417 -23.24 -24.31 4.27
CA LEU A 417 -23.76 -25.58 3.81
C LEU A 417 -24.09 -25.39 2.32
N SER A 418 -23.40 -26.13 1.46
CA SER A 418 -23.74 -26.23 0.04
C SER A 418 -24.45 -27.56 -0.22
N ALA A 419 -25.65 -27.50 -0.77
CA ALA A 419 -26.49 -28.66 -1.00
C ALA A 419 -26.91 -28.77 -2.46
N ILE A 420 -26.92 -30.00 -2.97
CA ILE A 420 -27.52 -30.37 -4.25
C ILE A 420 -28.82 -31.08 -3.93
N VAL A 421 -29.93 -30.51 -4.38
CA VAL A 421 -31.27 -31.03 -4.09
C VAL A 421 -31.88 -31.55 -5.37
N PHE A 422 -32.36 -32.79 -5.33
CA PHE A 422 -32.87 -33.49 -6.50
C PHE A 422 -34.39 -33.47 -6.54
N PHE A 423 -34.96 -33.32 -7.73
CA PHE A 423 -36.39 -33.20 -7.96
C PHE A 423 -36.84 -34.13 -9.10
N ASP A 424 -38.01 -34.74 -8.89
CA ASP A 424 -38.76 -35.41 -9.95
C ASP A 424 -39.87 -34.49 -10.42
N VAL A 425 -39.74 -33.97 -11.63
CA VAL A 425 -40.67 -32.98 -12.19
C VAL A 425 -41.57 -33.59 -13.25
N GLY A 426 -41.25 -34.78 -13.75
CA GLY A 426 -41.94 -35.39 -14.89
C GLY A 426 -41.96 -34.44 -16.10
N GLN A 427 -43.14 -33.93 -16.42
CA GLN A 427 -43.34 -32.93 -17.48
C GLN A 427 -43.71 -31.53 -16.95
N ALA A 428 -43.76 -31.34 -15.63
CA ALA A 428 -44.10 -30.06 -15.03
C ALA A 428 -43.02 -29.01 -15.30
N ALA A 429 -43.44 -27.74 -15.35
CA ALA A 429 -42.52 -26.62 -15.35
C ALA A 429 -41.74 -26.60 -14.03
N TYR A 430 -40.42 -26.42 -14.13
CA TYR A 430 -39.51 -26.31 -13.00
C TYR A 430 -38.64 -25.09 -13.20
N GLN A 431 -38.49 -24.31 -12.12
CA GLN A 431 -37.62 -23.15 -12.09
C GLN A 431 -36.73 -23.23 -10.85
N ASP A 432 -35.47 -22.89 -11.04
CA ASP A 432 -34.52 -22.70 -9.97
C ASP A 432 -33.73 -21.42 -10.27
N ALA A 433 -33.94 -20.39 -9.45
CA ALA A 433 -33.41 -19.06 -9.71
C ALA A 433 -31.88 -19.04 -9.92
N PHE A 434 -31.14 -19.90 -9.23
CA PHE A 434 -29.69 -19.97 -9.36
C PHE A 434 -29.28 -20.69 -10.65
N ILE A 435 -29.87 -21.86 -10.93
CA ILE A 435 -29.54 -22.67 -12.11
C ILE A 435 -30.02 -22.01 -13.41
N ASP A 436 -31.21 -21.40 -13.41
CA ASP A 436 -31.76 -20.72 -14.57
C ASP A 436 -30.93 -19.48 -14.95
N ASN A 437 -30.38 -18.79 -13.95
CA ASN A 437 -29.47 -17.65 -14.14
C ASN A 437 -27.98 -18.05 -14.07
N PHE A 438 -27.66 -19.34 -14.16
CA PHE A 438 -26.28 -19.81 -13.99
C PHE A 438 -25.27 -19.14 -14.93
N PRO A 439 -25.56 -18.81 -16.21
CA PRO A 439 -24.60 -18.09 -17.05
C PRO A 439 -24.14 -16.75 -16.44
N ILE A 440 -25.03 -16.05 -15.71
CA ILE A 440 -24.68 -14.82 -14.98
C ILE A 440 -23.74 -15.17 -13.82
N HIS A 441 -24.07 -16.19 -13.01
CA HIS A 441 -23.20 -16.64 -11.92
C HIS A 441 -21.83 -17.14 -12.41
N TYR A 442 -21.79 -17.87 -13.52
CA TYR A 442 -20.56 -18.31 -14.15
C TYR A 442 -19.69 -17.12 -14.56
N ALA A 443 -20.27 -16.11 -15.23
CA ALA A 443 -19.56 -14.88 -15.57
C ALA A 443 -19.04 -14.14 -14.31
N ARG A 444 -19.82 -14.13 -13.21
CA ARG A 444 -19.38 -13.58 -11.92
C ARG A 444 -18.17 -14.30 -11.35
N PHE A 445 -18.18 -15.64 -11.34
CA PHE A 445 -17.05 -16.43 -10.83
C PHE A 445 -15.80 -16.27 -11.70
N VAL A 446 -15.95 -16.19 -13.02
CA VAL A 446 -14.84 -15.87 -13.94
C VAL A 446 -14.29 -14.47 -13.63
N ASN A 447 -15.17 -13.49 -13.47
CA ASN A 447 -14.79 -12.10 -13.21
C ASN A 447 -14.19 -11.88 -11.82
N TYR A 448 -14.53 -12.70 -10.82
CA TYR A 448 -13.97 -12.59 -9.47
C TYR A 448 -12.43 -12.56 -9.49
N PHE A 449 -11.80 -13.58 -10.09
CA PHE A 449 -10.34 -13.65 -10.17
C PHE A 449 -9.73 -12.49 -10.97
N ALA A 450 -10.42 -12.00 -12.01
CA ALA A 450 -9.97 -10.84 -12.79
C ALA A 450 -10.10 -9.54 -11.98
N ARG A 451 -11.18 -9.39 -11.20
CA ARG A 451 -11.44 -8.23 -10.35
C ARG A 451 -10.46 -8.14 -9.19
N CYS A 452 -10.09 -9.24 -8.55
CA CYS A 452 -9.04 -9.25 -7.53
C CYS A 452 -7.71 -8.76 -8.12
N LYS A 453 -7.34 -9.21 -9.33
CA LYS A 453 -6.14 -8.75 -10.04
C LYS A 453 -6.20 -7.26 -10.38
N LEU A 454 -7.36 -6.75 -10.81
CA LEU A 454 -7.57 -5.34 -11.12
C LEU A 454 -7.50 -4.47 -9.85
N ASN A 455 -8.26 -4.79 -8.82
CA ASN A 455 -8.25 -4.10 -7.53
C ASN A 455 -6.81 -4.01 -6.99
N ARG A 456 -6.06 -5.11 -7.05
CA ARG A 456 -4.65 -5.15 -6.65
C ARG A 456 -3.81 -4.16 -7.47
N ALA A 457 -3.97 -4.14 -8.78
CA ALA A 457 -3.24 -3.21 -9.65
C ALA A 457 -3.59 -1.74 -9.37
N GLU A 458 -4.85 -1.44 -9.11
CA GLU A 458 -5.31 -0.10 -8.73
C GLU A 458 -4.72 0.35 -7.40
N ILE A 459 -4.71 -0.51 -6.38
CA ILE A 459 -4.10 -0.20 -5.08
C ILE A 459 -2.61 0.03 -5.23
N LEU A 460 -1.91 -0.84 -5.97
CA LEU A 460 -0.47 -0.66 -6.22
C LEU A 460 -0.18 0.64 -6.97
N ASN A 461 -1.01 1.02 -7.95
CA ASN A 461 -0.86 2.28 -8.65
C ASN A 461 -1.12 3.48 -7.73
N LYS A 462 -2.12 3.42 -6.84
CA LYS A 462 -2.35 4.46 -5.82
C LYS A 462 -1.16 4.61 -4.89
N LEU A 463 -0.62 3.50 -4.37
CA LEU A 463 0.55 3.52 -3.51
C LEU A 463 1.79 4.05 -4.23
N ARG A 464 2.02 3.64 -5.49
CA ARG A 464 3.12 4.17 -6.32
C ARG A 464 2.97 5.67 -6.54
N THR A 465 1.76 6.15 -6.81
CA THR A 465 1.49 7.58 -6.98
C THR A 465 1.77 8.33 -5.69
N GLY A 466 1.31 7.81 -4.54
CA GLY A 466 1.60 8.41 -3.23
C GLY A 466 3.11 8.50 -2.95
N VAL A 467 3.88 7.46 -3.25
CA VAL A 467 5.35 7.49 -3.11
C VAL A 467 5.97 8.52 -4.06
N ILE A 468 5.50 8.61 -5.31
CA ILE A 468 5.96 9.62 -6.28
C ILE A 468 5.68 11.04 -5.76
N ASP A 469 4.50 11.29 -5.20
CA ASP A 469 4.13 12.60 -4.64
C ASP A 469 5.02 12.97 -3.45
N THR A 470 5.28 12.02 -2.55
CA THR A 470 6.20 12.21 -1.42
C THR A 470 7.63 12.51 -1.91
N ILE A 471 8.12 11.77 -2.92
CA ILE A 471 9.44 12.04 -3.53
C ILE A 471 9.47 13.45 -4.13
N ALA A 472 8.45 13.85 -4.89
CA ALA A 472 8.39 15.17 -5.51
C ALA A 472 8.41 16.29 -4.47
N GLN A 473 7.70 16.12 -3.35
CA GLN A 473 7.72 17.05 -2.23
C GLN A 473 9.13 17.19 -1.62
N HIS A 474 9.84 16.08 -1.39
CA HIS A 474 11.19 16.12 -0.82
C HIS A 474 12.24 16.67 -1.79
N VAL A 475 12.16 16.35 -3.08
CA VAL A 475 13.03 16.93 -4.12
C VAL A 475 12.89 18.45 -4.17
N GLY A 476 11.66 18.97 -4.04
CA GLY A 476 11.42 20.41 -3.93
C GLY A 476 12.05 21.05 -2.68
N LEU A 477 12.11 20.31 -1.56
CA LEU A 477 12.80 20.73 -0.35
C LEU A 477 14.32 20.81 -0.56
N THR A 478 14.91 19.82 -1.25
CA THR A 478 16.35 19.78 -1.53
C THR A 478 16.82 21.06 -2.25
N GLY A 479 16.06 21.53 -3.24
CA GLY A 479 16.39 22.77 -3.95
C GLY A 479 16.34 24.02 -3.06
N LYS A 480 15.44 24.08 -2.09
CA LYS A 480 15.38 25.17 -1.10
C LYS A 480 16.58 25.15 -0.16
N ILE A 481 17.00 23.96 0.28
CA ILE A 481 18.19 23.77 1.13
C ILE A 481 19.44 24.25 0.40
N GLU A 482 19.62 23.85 -0.87
CA GLU A 482 20.77 24.26 -1.69
C GLU A 482 20.83 25.78 -1.92
N SER A 483 19.70 26.40 -2.20
CA SER A 483 19.60 27.86 -2.34
C SER A 483 19.98 28.58 -1.05
N ALA A 484 19.48 28.12 0.10
CA ALA A 484 19.79 28.72 1.40
C ALA A 484 21.27 28.55 1.78
N LEU A 485 21.87 27.38 1.51
CA LEU A 485 23.31 27.15 1.74
C LEU A 485 24.19 28.08 0.90
N THR A 486 23.78 28.34 -0.34
CA THR A 486 24.50 29.27 -1.23
C THR A 486 24.44 30.71 -0.70
N GLU A 487 23.25 31.17 -0.31
CA GLU A 487 23.06 32.52 0.24
C GLU A 487 23.87 32.74 1.52
N ILE A 488 23.92 31.73 2.41
CA ILE A 488 24.73 31.77 3.64
C ILE A 488 26.23 31.84 3.31
N GLY A 489 26.68 31.04 2.34
CA GLY A 489 28.09 31.03 1.90
C GLY A 489 28.55 32.36 1.33
N ASP A 490 27.67 33.06 0.61
CA ASP A 490 27.98 34.37 0.03
C ASP A 490 28.04 35.47 1.10
N VAL A 491 27.15 35.46 2.10
CA VAL A 491 27.23 36.43 3.21
C VAL A 491 28.50 36.25 4.05
N GLY A 492 28.93 35.00 4.28
CA GLY A 492 30.20 34.74 4.99
C GLY A 492 31.40 35.41 4.32
N LYS A 493 31.49 35.34 2.98
CA LYS A 493 32.56 36.00 2.21
C LYS A 493 32.50 37.53 2.29
N VAL A 494 31.29 38.09 2.25
CA VAL A 494 31.08 39.55 2.37
C VAL A 494 31.53 40.03 3.76
N MET A 495 31.22 39.28 4.81
CA MET A 495 31.62 39.61 6.19
C MET A 495 33.13 39.61 6.38
N ASP A 496 33.85 38.62 5.84
CA ASP A 496 35.31 38.59 5.90
C ASP A 496 35.94 39.77 5.14
N GLY A 497 35.37 40.14 3.99
CA GLY A 497 35.80 41.32 3.22
C GLY A 497 35.62 42.63 3.97
N ILE A 498 34.47 42.81 4.65
CA ILE A 498 34.18 44.00 5.47
C ILE A 498 35.17 44.12 6.63
N LYS A 499 35.45 43.02 7.32
CA LYS A 499 36.38 43.01 8.46
C LYS A 499 37.79 43.46 8.07
N HIS A 500 38.29 43.03 6.91
CA HIS A 500 39.59 43.45 6.41
C HIS A 500 39.62 44.94 6.02
N ALA A 501 38.55 45.47 5.41
CA ALA A 501 38.45 46.88 5.05
C ALA A 501 38.44 47.81 6.29
N MET A 502 37.74 47.41 7.36
CA MET A 502 37.71 48.17 8.62
C MET A 502 39.09 48.28 9.27
N ASP A 503 39.85 47.19 9.28
CA ASP A 503 41.20 47.17 9.86
C ASP A 503 42.18 48.07 9.10
N SER A 504 42.02 48.21 7.78
CA SER A 504 42.81 49.16 6.98
C SER A 504 42.42 50.62 7.21
N ASP A 505 41.13 50.93 7.21
CA ASP A 505 40.64 52.31 7.38
C ASP A 505 40.93 52.86 8.79
N ARG A 506 40.83 52.01 9.82
CA ARG A 506 41.16 52.38 11.20
C ARG A 506 42.59 52.89 11.35
N ARG A 507 43.54 52.31 10.61
CA ARG A 507 44.96 52.71 10.66
C ARG A 507 45.21 54.03 9.90
N ALA A 508 44.46 54.28 8.83
CA ALA A 508 44.58 55.50 8.05
C ALA A 508 44.12 56.74 8.85
N VAL A 509 42.91 56.67 9.45
CA VAL A 509 42.34 57.79 10.23
C VAL A 509 43.22 58.16 11.44
N ALA A 510 43.74 57.17 12.18
CA ALA A 510 44.61 57.41 13.34
C ALA A 510 45.97 58.06 12.97
N GLY A 511 46.44 57.88 11.74
CA GLY A 511 47.68 58.50 11.26
C GLY A 511 47.53 59.99 10.94
N GLN A 512 46.37 60.42 10.46
CA GLN A 512 46.13 61.78 9.95
C GLN A 512 45.94 62.83 11.06
N ASP A 513 45.34 62.47 12.19
CA ASP A 513 45.16 63.38 13.33
C ASP A 513 46.51 63.87 13.88
N ASN A 514 47.49 62.96 13.99
CA ASN A 514 48.83 63.29 14.48
C ASN A 514 49.58 64.29 13.57
N HIS A 515 49.43 64.17 12.25
CA HIS A 515 50.12 65.04 11.30
C HIS A 515 49.53 66.47 11.30
N THR A 516 48.21 66.58 11.48
CA THR A 516 47.52 67.88 11.52
C THR A 516 47.84 68.66 12.80
N GLU A 517 47.96 67.96 13.93
CA GLU A 517 48.38 68.55 15.20
C GLU A 517 49.84 69.08 15.12
N GLN A 518 50.74 68.29 14.54
CA GLN A 518 52.14 68.70 14.30
C GLN A 518 52.24 69.94 13.40
N LEU A 519 51.49 69.97 12.30
CA LEU A 519 51.47 71.09 11.36
C LEU A 519 50.94 72.38 12.01
N SER A 520 49.92 72.27 12.85
CA SER A 520 49.36 73.38 13.62
C SER A 520 50.37 73.96 14.62
N GLN A 521 51.17 73.10 15.25
CA GLN A 521 52.22 73.50 16.18
C GLN A 521 53.36 74.25 15.47
N GLU A 522 53.85 73.73 14.34
CA GLU A 522 54.89 74.38 13.54
C GLU A 522 54.44 75.76 13.01
N PHE A 523 53.19 75.85 12.56
CA PHE A 523 52.59 77.11 12.12
C PHE A 523 52.58 78.18 13.22
N SER A 524 52.20 77.80 14.45
CA SER A 524 52.21 78.70 15.62
C SER A 524 53.61 79.22 15.96
N THR A 525 54.62 78.34 15.90
CA THR A 525 56.02 78.72 16.08
C THR A 525 56.49 79.72 15.03
N LEU A 526 56.14 79.51 13.76
CA LEU A 526 56.55 80.39 12.66
C LEU A 526 55.90 81.78 12.75
N ASN A 527 54.62 81.85 13.14
CA ASN A 527 53.91 83.11 13.37
C ASN A 527 54.56 83.93 14.52
N THR A 528 54.97 83.25 15.59
CA THR A 528 55.67 83.87 16.72
C THR A 528 57.04 84.44 16.29
N ALA A 529 57.80 83.68 15.49
CA ALA A 529 59.10 84.12 14.97
C ALA A 529 58.98 85.37 14.09
N LEU A 530 57.93 85.46 13.28
CA LEU A 530 57.69 86.60 12.38
C LEU A 530 57.30 87.88 13.15
N SER A 531 56.50 87.75 14.21
CA SER A 531 56.18 88.86 15.13
C SER A 531 57.44 89.43 15.79
N ASN A 532 58.34 88.55 16.27
CA ASN A 532 59.61 88.96 16.84
C ASN A 532 60.48 89.70 15.81
N LEU A 533 60.49 89.24 14.55
CA LEU A 533 61.25 89.88 13.46
C LEU A 533 60.74 91.30 13.19
N ARG A 534 59.42 91.52 13.18
CA ARG A 534 58.83 92.88 13.06
C ARG A 534 59.29 93.82 14.17
N GLN A 535 59.32 93.33 15.41
CA GLN A 535 59.78 94.12 16.55
C GLN A 535 61.23 94.57 16.35
N VAL A 536 62.10 93.67 15.89
CA VAL A 536 63.50 93.99 15.57
C VAL A 536 63.59 95.06 14.48
N LEU A 537 62.85 94.92 13.37
CA LEU A 537 62.89 95.91 12.29
C LEU A 537 62.40 97.29 12.71
N SER A 538 61.41 97.38 13.61
CA SER A 538 60.92 98.65 14.17
C SER A 538 62.00 99.38 14.97
N VAL A 539 62.80 98.63 15.75
CA VAL A 539 63.96 99.19 16.46
C VAL A 539 65.01 99.70 15.47
N ILE A 540 65.32 98.94 14.41
CA ILE A 540 66.32 99.35 13.42
C ILE A 540 65.84 100.60 12.65
N ASP A 541 64.55 100.72 12.32
CA ASP A 541 64.01 101.95 11.69
C ASP A 541 64.11 103.17 12.61
N SER A 542 63.90 102.97 13.91
CA SER A 542 64.08 104.01 14.93
C SER A 542 65.54 104.46 15.03
N ILE A 543 66.48 103.51 15.08
CA ILE A 543 67.93 103.79 15.09
C ILE A 543 68.32 104.55 13.81
N THR A 544 67.90 104.05 12.65
CA THR A 544 68.21 104.64 11.34
C THR A 544 67.70 106.09 11.23
N SER A 545 66.50 106.36 11.74
CA SER A 545 65.91 107.70 11.78
C SER A 545 66.71 108.64 12.71
N GLN A 546 67.16 108.15 13.87
CA GLN A 546 68.04 108.90 14.76
C GLN A 546 69.41 109.17 14.13
N THR A 547 70.01 108.17 13.45
CA THR A 547 71.29 108.31 12.75
C THR A 547 71.19 109.35 11.63
N ASN A 548 70.09 109.38 10.87
CA ASN A 548 69.84 110.38 9.84
C ASN A 548 69.72 111.81 10.44
N LEU A 549 69.06 111.96 11.59
CA LEU A 549 68.97 113.24 12.31
C LEU A 549 70.33 113.69 12.87
N LEU A 550 71.11 112.77 13.43
CA LEU A 550 72.47 113.06 13.91
C LEU A 550 73.38 113.50 12.75
N ALA A 551 73.31 112.81 11.61
CA ALA A 551 74.04 113.18 10.41
C ALA A 551 73.61 114.54 9.85
N LEU A 552 72.33 114.88 9.93
CA LEU A 552 71.81 116.19 9.55
C LEU A 552 72.38 117.30 10.45
N ASN A 553 72.35 117.09 11.77
CA ASN A 553 72.93 118.04 12.74
C ASN A 553 74.44 118.21 12.52
N ALA A 554 75.16 117.12 12.26
CA ALA A 554 76.59 117.17 11.93
C ALA A 554 76.86 117.90 10.61
N THR A 555 75.99 117.77 9.60
CA THR A 555 76.08 118.50 8.32
C THR A 555 75.90 120.00 8.54
N ILE A 556 74.95 120.40 9.39
CA ILE A 556 74.70 121.80 9.76
C ILE A 556 75.93 122.38 10.47
N GLU A 557 76.51 121.67 11.44
CA GLU A 557 77.66 122.17 12.22
C GLU A 557 78.95 122.20 11.38
N ALA A 558 79.13 121.25 10.45
CA ALA A 558 80.22 121.26 9.49
C ALA A 558 80.14 122.47 8.53
N ALA A 559 78.94 122.87 8.10
CA ALA A 559 78.74 124.09 7.32
C ALA A 559 79.04 125.36 8.13
N ARG A 560 78.77 125.33 9.44
CA ARG A 560 79.01 126.44 10.37
C ARG A 560 80.49 126.69 10.68
N ALA A 561 81.31 125.63 10.64
CA ALA A 561 82.75 125.69 10.87
C ALA A 561 83.59 126.19 9.67
N GLY A 562 82.97 126.48 8.52
CA GLY A 562 83.67 127.02 7.34
C GLY A 562 84.74 126.10 6.76
N GLU A 563 85.91 126.65 6.40
CA GLU A 563 87.02 125.90 5.79
C GLU A 563 87.54 124.73 6.66
N ALA A 564 87.49 124.84 8.00
CA ALA A 564 87.90 123.77 8.93
C ALA A 564 86.93 122.57 8.96
N GLY A 565 85.68 122.75 8.48
CA GLY A 565 84.61 121.74 8.54
C GLY A 565 84.50 120.84 7.30
N ARG A 566 85.29 121.08 6.23
CA ARG A 566 85.14 120.36 4.95
C ARG A 566 85.25 118.84 5.06
N GLY A 567 86.20 118.33 5.85
CA GLY A 567 86.35 116.89 6.08
C GLY A 567 85.16 116.26 6.83
N PHE A 568 84.63 116.97 7.83
CA PHE A 568 83.45 116.54 8.59
C PHE A 568 82.16 116.58 7.75
N SER A 569 82.02 117.53 6.83
CA SER A 569 80.86 117.63 5.94
C SER A 569 80.73 116.41 5.01
N VAL A 570 81.86 115.90 4.50
CA VAL A 570 81.90 114.70 3.66
C VAL A 570 81.46 113.46 4.47
N VAL A 571 81.97 113.29 5.69
CA VAL A 571 81.58 112.17 6.57
C VAL A 571 80.11 112.26 6.96
N ALA A 572 79.61 113.44 7.32
CA ALA A 572 78.19 113.64 7.65
C ALA A 572 77.27 113.35 6.46
N GLY A 573 77.67 113.75 5.24
CA GLY A 573 76.96 113.41 4.01
C GLY A 573 76.92 111.90 3.75
N GLU A 574 78.02 111.20 3.98
CA GLU A 574 78.10 109.74 3.81
C GLU A 574 77.25 109.00 4.85
N VAL A 575 77.26 109.43 6.12
CA VAL A 575 76.40 108.86 7.18
C VAL A 575 74.92 109.11 6.91
N LYS A 576 74.57 110.30 6.39
CA LYS A 576 73.19 110.63 5.98
C LYS A 576 72.73 109.74 4.83
N LYS A 577 73.59 109.52 3.84
CA LYS A 577 73.34 108.62 2.72
C LYS A 577 73.17 107.18 3.19
N LEU A 578 74.07 106.68 4.04
CA LEU A 578 73.98 105.34 4.63
C LEU A 578 72.68 105.13 5.43
N ALA A 579 72.26 106.13 6.21
CA ALA A 579 71.00 106.08 6.94
C ALA A 579 69.78 106.07 6.00
N SER A 580 69.81 106.86 4.91
CA SER A 580 68.78 106.84 3.87
C SER A 580 68.71 105.47 3.16
N ASP A 581 69.86 104.91 2.78
CA ASP A 581 69.95 103.60 2.12
C ASP A 581 69.46 102.48 3.06
N THR A 582 69.81 102.55 4.35
CA THR A 582 69.33 101.62 5.38
C THR A 582 67.80 101.72 5.55
N LYS A 583 67.23 102.92 5.50
CA LYS A 583 65.76 103.12 5.59
C LYS A 583 65.03 102.56 4.36
N SER A 584 65.62 102.72 3.17
CA SER A 584 65.11 102.08 1.96
C SER A 584 65.14 100.56 2.05
N ALA A 585 66.25 99.97 2.49
CA ALA A 585 66.39 98.52 2.70
C ALA A 585 65.40 97.98 3.75
N LEU A 586 65.17 98.71 4.85
CA LEU A 586 64.17 98.37 5.86
C LEU A 586 62.76 98.38 5.29
N THR A 587 62.42 99.37 4.45
CA THR A 587 61.11 99.46 3.79
C THR A 587 60.87 98.23 2.90
N HIS A 588 61.86 97.83 2.09
CA HIS A 588 61.79 96.60 1.31
C HIS A 588 61.65 95.34 2.16
N THR A 589 62.37 95.27 3.28
CA THR A 589 62.30 94.12 4.21
C THR A 589 60.94 94.04 4.90
N GLN A 590 60.36 95.19 5.29
CA GLN A 590 59.00 95.27 5.85
C GLN A 590 57.94 94.80 4.83
N SER A 591 58.08 95.18 3.56
CA SER A 591 57.19 94.68 2.50
C SER A 591 57.33 93.17 2.28
N ALA A 592 58.56 92.63 2.28
CA ALA A 592 58.80 91.20 2.15
C ALA A 592 58.16 90.40 3.30
N ILE A 593 58.28 90.88 4.54
CA ILE A 593 57.62 90.28 5.71
C ILE A 593 56.09 90.36 5.60
N GLY A 594 55.54 91.47 5.10
CA GLY A 594 54.11 91.57 4.82
C GLY A 594 53.62 90.49 3.85
N GLY A 595 54.42 90.14 2.85
CA GLY A 595 54.14 89.02 1.94
C GLY A 595 54.19 87.64 2.60
N ILE A 596 55.14 87.41 3.51
CA ILE A 596 55.25 86.18 4.29
C ILE A 596 54.04 86.04 5.25
N GLU A 597 53.60 87.14 5.87
CA GLU A 597 52.41 87.12 6.74
C GLU A 597 51.13 86.79 5.98
N ALA A 598 50.92 87.38 4.80
CA ALA A 598 49.79 87.03 3.96
C ALA A 598 49.82 85.53 3.59
N SER A 599 51.02 84.99 3.32
CA SER A 599 51.20 83.57 3.01
C SER A 599 50.93 82.68 4.22
N LEU A 600 51.31 83.10 5.44
CA LEU A 600 50.98 82.40 6.67
C LEU A 600 49.48 82.46 6.99
N GLN A 601 48.82 83.59 6.80
CA GLN A 601 47.36 83.68 6.99
C GLN A 601 46.63 82.71 6.06
N GLN A 602 47.06 82.62 4.80
CA GLN A 602 46.53 81.64 3.86
C GLN A 602 46.81 80.19 4.31
N LEU A 603 48.02 79.90 4.78
CA LEU A 603 48.39 78.57 5.28
C LEU A 603 47.57 78.18 6.53
N GLY A 604 47.35 79.10 7.45
CA GLY A 604 46.49 78.89 8.63
C GLY A 604 45.04 78.56 8.23
N GLY A 605 44.51 79.24 7.21
CA GLY A 605 43.20 78.91 6.65
C GLY A 605 43.14 77.51 6.03
N ILE A 606 44.21 77.07 5.36
CA ILE A 606 44.32 75.71 4.80
C ILE A 606 44.39 74.66 5.91
N ILE A 607 45.16 74.90 6.98
CA ILE A 607 45.25 74.00 8.13
C ILE A 607 43.89 73.83 8.80
N GLU A 608 43.15 74.92 9.01
CA GLU A 608 41.82 74.86 9.64
C GLU A 608 40.78 74.16 8.77
N ALA A 609 40.81 74.40 7.45
CA ALA A 609 39.98 73.67 6.50
C ALA A 609 40.31 72.16 6.50
N THR A 610 41.60 71.81 6.57
CA THR A 610 42.08 70.42 6.64
C THR A 610 41.63 69.74 7.94
N ARG A 611 41.72 70.46 9.08
CA ARG A 611 41.23 69.99 10.39
C ARG A 611 39.72 69.73 10.37
N THR A 612 38.95 70.61 9.77
CA THR A 612 37.50 70.47 9.64
C THR A 612 37.16 69.25 8.76
N GLN A 613 37.85 69.10 7.63
CA GLN A 613 37.66 67.98 6.71
C GLN A 613 37.96 66.62 7.38
N PHE A 614 39.05 66.52 8.15
CA PHE A 614 39.34 65.29 8.90
C PHE A 614 38.37 65.02 10.04
N GLY A 615 37.85 66.06 10.69
CA GLY A 615 36.76 65.93 11.67
C GLY A 615 35.50 65.32 11.05
N GLU A 616 35.12 65.77 9.85
CA GLU A 616 33.98 65.21 9.10
C GLU A 616 34.26 63.77 8.62
N GLU A 617 35.48 63.47 8.17
CA GLU A 617 35.89 62.13 7.73
C GLU A 617 35.89 61.12 8.89
N SER A 618 36.39 61.53 10.07
CA SER A 618 36.35 60.75 11.31
C SER A 618 34.92 60.51 11.80
N GLN A 619 34.01 61.46 11.60
CA GLN A 619 32.59 61.26 11.89
C GLN A 619 31.94 60.27 10.91
N ARG A 620 32.17 60.41 9.59
CA ARG A 620 31.67 59.43 8.60
C ARG A 620 32.21 58.04 8.85
N TYR A 621 33.47 57.92 9.29
CA TYR A 621 34.05 56.64 9.68
C TYR A 621 33.31 56.04 10.88
N ARG A 622 33.04 56.82 11.93
CA ARG A 622 32.25 56.36 13.09
C ARG A 622 30.84 55.91 12.69
N ASP A 623 30.19 56.65 11.81
CA ASP A 623 28.85 56.28 11.30
C ASP A 623 28.92 54.98 10.46
N THR A 624 29.98 54.80 9.67
CA THR A 624 30.21 53.57 8.88
C THR A 624 30.45 52.37 9.78
N VAL A 625 31.25 52.53 10.85
CA VAL A 625 31.46 51.47 11.86
C VAL A 625 30.14 51.09 12.53
N ALA A 626 29.32 52.07 12.92
CA ALA A 626 28.02 51.81 13.53
C ALA A 626 27.07 51.05 12.57
N HIS A 627 27.01 51.45 11.29
CA HIS A 627 26.23 50.73 10.28
C HIS A 627 26.73 49.28 10.09
N ILE A 628 28.03 49.05 10.13
CA ILE A 628 28.60 47.69 10.03
C ILE A 628 28.28 46.87 11.27
N GLU A 629 28.34 47.44 12.48
CA GLU A 629 27.92 46.78 13.72
C GLU A 629 26.44 46.37 13.66
N ASP A 630 25.57 47.20 13.07
CA ASP A 630 24.16 46.85 12.81
C ASP A 630 24.01 45.70 11.80
N ILE A 631 24.83 45.65 10.74
CA ILE A 631 24.87 44.54 9.78
C ILE A 631 25.32 43.24 10.47
N PHE A 632 26.32 43.30 11.37
CA PHE A 632 26.73 42.16 12.19
C PHE A 632 25.64 41.70 13.16
N ALA A 633 24.90 42.63 13.78
CA ALA A 633 23.75 42.29 14.62
C ALA A 633 22.63 41.61 13.80
N GLN A 634 22.37 42.08 12.58
CA GLN A 634 21.47 41.42 11.63
C GLN A 634 21.98 40.05 11.19
N SER A 635 23.29 39.81 11.16
CA SER A 635 23.88 38.49 10.88
C SER A 635 23.50 37.42 11.92
N GLY A 636 23.01 37.80 13.12
CA GLY A 636 22.36 36.87 14.04
C GLY A 636 21.06 36.24 13.50
N HIS A 637 20.52 36.74 12.38
CA HIS A 637 19.50 36.04 11.59
C HIS A 637 20.07 34.82 10.85
N ILE A 638 21.33 34.84 10.41
CA ILE A 638 21.95 33.73 9.68
C ILE A 638 22.16 32.53 10.59
N GLU A 639 22.61 32.74 11.83
CA GLU A 639 22.71 31.66 12.82
C GLU A 639 21.35 31.02 13.13
N ARG A 640 20.28 31.84 13.18
CA ARG A 640 18.90 31.33 13.32
C ARG A 640 18.42 30.59 12.08
N THR A 641 18.71 31.08 10.88
CA THR A 641 18.39 30.40 9.62
C THR A 641 19.14 29.08 9.50
N LEU A 642 20.42 29.02 9.90
CA LEU A 642 21.22 27.78 9.98
C LEU A 642 20.62 26.79 10.99
N GLY A 643 20.20 27.27 12.16
CA GLY A 643 19.50 26.45 13.15
C GLY A 643 18.19 25.87 12.61
N GLY A 644 17.40 26.68 11.89
CA GLY A 644 16.18 26.23 11.21
C GLY A 644 16.45 25.27 10.06
N LEU A 645 17.55 25.46 9.33
CA LEU A 645 17.95 24.61 8.21
C LEU A 645 18.29 23.19 8.68
N ASN A 646 18.99 23.05 9.81
CA ASN A 646 19.31 21.73 10.37
C ASN A 646 18.04 20.91 10.64
N HIS A 647 17.00 21.55 11.19
CA HIS A 647 15.73 20.86 11.43
C HIS A 647 15.06 20.41 10.12
N VAL A 648 15.07 21.26 9.10
CA VAL A 648 14.54 20.92 7.76
C VAL A 648 15.34 19.78 7.10
N VAL A 649 16.67 19.75 7.30
CA VAL A 649 17.54 18.66 6.81
C VAL A 649 17.26 17.34 7.53
N GLU A 650 17.06 17.37 8.85
CA GLU A 650 16.66 16.20 9.64
C GLU A 650 15.30 15.65 9.18
N GLU A 651 14.28 16.52 9.08
CA GLU A 651 12.94 16.15 8.59
C GLU A 651 13.00 15.57 7.16
N HIS A 652 13.82 16.17 6.28
CA HIS A 652 14.06 15.66 4.94
C HIS A 652 14.72 14.27 4.97
N HIS A 653 15.70 14.04 5.85
CA HIS A 653 16.37 12.76 5.98
C HIS A 653 15.43 11.66 6.48
N GLU A 654 14.61 11.97 7.49
CA GLU A 654 13.58 11.06 8.02
C GLU A 654 12.54 10.72 6.95
N GLY A 655 12.00 11.72 6.25
CA GLY A 655 11.04 11.49 5.17
C GLY A 655 11.63 10.67 4.01
N MET A 656 12.89 10.90 3.64
CA MET A 656 13.57 10.11 2.61
C MET A 656 13.80 8.65 3.06
N SER A 657 14.04 8.42 4.35
CA SER A 657 14.12 7.07 4.94
C SER A 657 12.77 6.34 4.87
N GLU A 658 11.67 7.05 5.09
CA GLU A 658 10.30 6.51 4.95
C GLU A 658 9.96 6.18 3.49
N VAL A 659 10.35 7.04 2.54
CA VAL A 659 10.24 6.79 1.10
C VAL A 659 11.00 5.51 0.74
N SER A 660 12.24 5.35 1.19
CA SER A 660 13.05 4.14 0.91
C SER A 660 12.35 2.88 1.41
N ARG A 661 11.83 2.91 2.65
CA ARG A 661 11.04 1.79 3.21
C ARG A 661 9.79 1.49 2.40
N SER A 662 9.08 2.51 1.94
CA SER A 662 7.89 2.36 1.11
C SER A 662 8.20 1.76 -0.27
N ILE A 663 9.33 2.13 -0.88
CA ILE A 663 9.82 1.55 -2.14
C ILE A 663 10.16 0.07 -1.96
N ASP A 664 10.88 -0.29 -0.90
CA ASP A 664 11.23 -1.68 -0.61
C ASP A 664 9.99 -2.53 -0.36
N PHE A 665 9.01 -1.98 0.37
CA PHE A 665 7.71 -2.62 0.57
C PHE A 665 6.98 -2.88 -0.75
N LEU A 666 6.86 -1.87 -1.62
CA LEU A 666 6.25 -2.03 -2.95
C LEU A 666 6.99 -3.04 -3.83
N ARG A 667 8.32 -3.07 -3.77
CA ARG A 667 9.15 -4.03 -4.50
C ARG A 667 8.88 -5.46 -4.02
N ASN A 668 8.77 -5.66 -2.71
CA ASN A 668 8.47 -6.97 -2.12
C ASN A 668 7.05 -7.44 -2.48
N LEU A 669 6.07 -6.53 -2.54
CA LEU A 669 4.71 -6.82 -3.01
C LEU A 669 4.67 -7.23 -4.48
N ASP A 670 5.48 -6.61 -5.33
CA ASP A 670 5.59 -6.98 -6.75
C ASP A 670 6.26 -8.34 -6.94
N GLN A 671 7.27 -8.67 -6.12
CA GLN A 671 7.91 -9.99 -6.15
C GLN A 671 6.96 -11.10 -5.72
N ARG A 672 6.24 -10.91 -4.59
CA ARG A 672 5.27 -11.88 -4.08
C ARG A 672 4.05 -12.10 -4.98
N ALA A 673 3.81 -11.20 -5.91
CA ALA A 673 2.75 -11.36 -6.89
C ALA A 673 3.15 -12.07 -8.17
N ARG A 674 4.46 -12.14 -8.43
CA ARG A 674 5.04 -12.88 -9.54
C ARG A 674 5.32 -14.33 -9.15
N ALA A 675 5.68 -14.56 -7.90
CA ALA A 675 5.52 -15.86 -7.23
C ALA A 675 4.02 -16.15 -7.06
#